data_AF-A0A0A9Z5W3-F1
#
_entry.id   AF-A0A0A9Z5W3-F1
#
_cell.length_a   1.000
_cell.length_b   1.000
_cell.length_c   1.000
_cell.angle_alpha   90.00
_cell.angle_beta   90.00
_cell.angle_gamma   90.00
#
_symmetry.space_group_name_H-M   'P 1'
#
loop_
_entity.id
_entity.type
_entity.pdbx_description
1 polymer ?
#
loop_
_entity_poly.entity_id
_entity_poly.type
_entity_poly.pdbx_seq_one_letter_code
_entity_poly.pdbx_strand_id
1 'polypeptide(L)'
;MSELSQEEIRRRRLAKLAALETSVGGSSSGAQTPTSPGASTATSPVTPGTSSQGKEPTFPTLVGQKSDSQSTDSSQMEVEEQNSEAEPAPVLVQQVIESKTNSVPIDVDSGIENMEVEEVREPRVRTVSTGSEVPEEFLQSMVGRILCVSWSEQSESTIFLPETAAVISERQREGQPTDLEDLISQCLMEVMCQIASNQNPLPEPDIPAASTPAPETTEAVASGSSGAEVPPCITPQSHASRTLTYLTDCYTRVSVEERCHPKKSSVKPMSTLLSEIRAQCVQYTSLMLQDILLEDVDFTGPTGSLSSPLLQPILCQTLPRGFLIELLSRVHNNPETLSKVFSPLLQGLFRTMQTASMVDNAHRKPLEALAELVEIRCNQSSNVRPICSLITNQIQFLPDIVTDAGGREIVKTSFLGPFLGFSVFVEEDPKVGDRFFTGNSAMDKSLFPTLQVELENSRFLMYKIFHDILVNSSSRESMLAYVAALLKHNEKRKQMQSDDRSLAGDGFMLNLLSVLQMLSVKVKTDKVDALYPFHPSSMVDVKDDTRLKLTSQEAQDWLDELNKGFQWKEPKFPTQCWFLTLHCHTIALIPALHRYQRRLRSLRDLQKLVDEMMNTEDQWKGLPFASRNKELIKRWKQQIKKLQRNKACAEAGLLDKNLIRRALTFYTSVAEFLLQVLTGKPYEYNPQLPLPQESPKVFSALPEWYVEDIAEFLLFVLQYTPGIVVDSMDDVMVTWLLVCICTPQAIKNPYLVAKVVEVLFVLHSGVVPRNQSIQQRIMNHPISHLYLPSYLMKFYTDVETTGSTSEFYEKFSIRYHISLILKSMWESPVHQEAIIKESGSGKQFVKFINMLMNDTTFLLDESLESLKRIHEVQELQADQDKWSTLTTEQQQSRTRQLAADERQCRSYLTLAKETVDMFHYLTVKIKEPFMRPELVGRLSAMLNFNLQQLCGPKCKNLKVNLPDKYGWEPRRLVSQLVDIYLHLDCEKFAAAIAADERSFKIELFEDAGSRLQRSLIKSTTEVQKFKKLGKRAQEIAVQNMRKEVDFSDAPDEFRDPLMDTLMEDPVLLPCGQVMDRHVIIRHLLNSATDPFSRQPLTEDMLTPATGLKERILAWKREKEQHQM
;
A
#
# COMPACT_ATOMS: atom_id res chain seq x y z
N MET A 1 -49.29 -10.94 5.92
CA MET A 1 -48.40 -9.78 6.07
C MET A 1 -48.89 -8.67 5.17
N SER A 2 -49.96 -8.03 5.59
CA SER A 2 -50.27 -6.67 5.19
C SER A 2 -49.04 -5.78 5.40
N GLU A 3 -48.79 -4.85 4.48
CA GLU A 3 -47.77 -3.84 4.68
C GLU A 3 -48.15 -3.01 5.90
N LEU A 4 -47.31 -3.06 6.95
CA LEU A 4 -47.56 -2.34 8.18
C LEU A 4 -47.64 -0.84 7.88
N SER A 5 -48.75 -0.21 8.27
CA SER A 5 -48.91 1.24 8.12
C SER A 5 -47.75 1.98 8.79
N GLN A 6 -47.36 3.14 8.27
CA GLN A 6 -46.26 3.92 8.86
C GLN A 6 -46.47 4.22 10.35
N GLU A 7 -47.72 4.40 10.77
CA GLU A 7 -48.10 4.61 12.18
C GLU A 7 -47.91 3.34 13.03
N GLU A 8 -48.12 2.15 12.45
CA GLU A 8 -47.90 0.88 13.14
C GLU A 8 -46.40 0.49 13.18
N ILE A 9 -45.63 0.83 12.14
CA ILE A 9 -44.16 0.77 12.17
C ILE A 9 -43.63 1.73 13.25
N ARG A 10 -44.16 2.95 13.34
CA ARG A 10 -43.83 3.94 14.37
C ARG A 10 -44.16 3.42 15.77
N ARG A 11 -45.36 2.86 16.00
CA ARG A 11 -45.74 2.22 17.26
C ARG A 11 -44.84 1.05 17.62
N ARG A 12 -44.49 0.17 16.67
CA ARG A 12 -43.59 -0.97 16.93
C ARG A 12 -42.14 -0.53 17.19
N ARG A 13 -41.67 0.56 16.58
CA ARG A 13 -40.37 1.19 16.91
C ARG A 13 -40.36 1.79 18.32
N LEU A 14 -41.42 2.51 18.71
CA LEU A 14 -41.58 3.04 20.06
C LEU A 14 -41.72 1.93 21.12
N ALA A 15 -42.47 0.87 20.84
CA ALA A 15 -42.58 -0.29 21.72
C ALA A 15 -41.25 -1.05 21.89
N LYS A 16 -40.44 -1.16 20.83
CA LYS A 16 -39.07 -1.71 20.94
C LYS A 16 -38.14 -0.84 21.79
N LEU A 17 -38.24 0.49 21.70
CA LEU A 17 -37.47 1.40 22.55
C LEU A 17 -37.86 1.25 24.03
N ALA A 18 -39.15 1.19 24.34
CA ALA A 18 -39.64 0.95 25.71
C ALA A 18 -39.24 -0.45 26.26
N ALA A 19 -39.16 -1.48 25.40
CA ALA A 19 -38.68 -2.81 25.78
C ALA A 19 -37.16 -2.85 26.06
N LEU A 20 -36.37 -2.01 25.39
CA LEU A 20 -34.93 -1.87 25.63
C LEU A 20 -34.61 -1.14 26.95
N GLU A 21 -35.47 -0.22 27.38
CA GLU A 21 -35.34 0.46 28.69
C GLU A 21 -35.76 -0.43 29.88
N THR A 22 -36.48 -1.54 29.63
CA THR A 22 -37.06 -2.40 30.69
C THR A 22 -36.41 -3.78 30.85
N SER A 23 -35.37 -4.12 30.08
CA SER A 23 -34.73 -5.46 30.11
C SER A 23 -33.47 -5.58 30.99
N VAL A 24 -33.14 -4.57 31.82
CA VAL A 24 -32.06 -4.70 32.82
C VAL A 24 -32.66 -5.18 34.16
N GLY A 25 -32.97 -6.48 34.25
CA GLY A 25 -33.65 -7.01 35.45
C GLY A 25 -33.92 -8.52 35.53
N GLY A 26 -32.88 -9.33 35.72
CA GLY A 26 -32.93 -10.55 36.56
C GLY A 26 -33.48 -11.88 35.98
N SER A 27 -32.62 -12.91 35.96
CA SER A 27 -32.85 -14.20 36.64
C SER A 27 -31.55 -15.04 36.63
N SER A 28 -31.50 -16.12 37.41
CA SER A 28 -30.26 -16.59 38.06
C SER A 28 -30.00 -18.11 37.99
N SER A 29 -28.76 -18.49 38.37
CA SER A 29 -28.15 -19.83 38.56
C SER A 29 -27.27 -20.34 37.39
N GLY A 30 -26.06 -20.87 37.61
CA GLY A 30 -25.25 -20.90 38.84
C GLY A 30 -23.85 -21.54 38.65
N ALA A 31 -23.00 -21.42 39.69
CA ALA A 31 -21.71 -22.11 39.92
C ALA A 31 -20.38 -21.62 39.27
N GLN A 32 -19.59 -20.95 40.13
CA GLN A 32 -18.12 -21.05 40.32
C GLN A 32 -17.13 -20.33 39.38
N THR A 33 -16.24 -19.57 40.03
CA THR A 33 -15.11 -18.77 39.52
C THR A 33 -13.77 -19.50 39.72
N PRO A 34 -12.66 -19.04 39.08
CA PRO A 34 -11.75 -18.17 39.83
C PRO A 34 -11.10 -17.01 39.03
N THR A 35 -11.29 -15.79 39.58
CA THR A 35 -10.32 -14.67 39.71
C THR A 35 -9.35 -14.25 38.58
N SER A 36 -9.49 -12.98 38.17
CA SER A 36 -8.38 -12.07 37.81
C SER A 36 -8.72 -10.62 38.24
N PRO A 37 -7.75 -9.78 38.69
CA PRO A 37 -8.07 -8.56 39.42
C PRO A 37 -8.07 -7.25 38.61
N GLY A 38 -9.14 -6.45 38.80
CA GLY A 38 -9.07 -5.02 39.12
C GLY A 38 -8.52 -4.02 38.09
N ALA A 39 -9.40 -3.44 37.27
CA ALA A 39 -9.18 -2.16 36.62
C ALA A 39 -9.91 -1.03 37.37
N SER A 40 -9.20 -0.01 37.83
CA SER A 40 -9.77 1.17 38.50
C SER A 40 -9.68 2.42 37.61
N THR A 41 -10.79 3.16 37.56
CA THR A 41 -10.97 4.39 36.79
C THR A 41 -10.06 5.52 37.30
N ALA A 42 -9.30 6.16 36.40
CA ALA A 42 -8.50 7.35 36.70
C ALA A 42 -9.08 8.59 36.01
N THR A 43 -9.75 9.44 36.79
CA THR A 43 -10.16 10.79 36.41
C THR A 43 -8.96 11.75 36.42
N SER A 44 -8.83 12.61 35.41
CA SER A 44 -7.78 13.63 35.31
C SER A 44 -7.83 14.65 36.47
N PRO A 45 -6.71 14.92 37.17
CA PRO A 45 -6.64 16.02 38.12
C PRO A 45 -6.07 17.32 37.49
N VAL A 46 -6.67 18.44 37.86
CA VAL A 46 -6.16 19.80 37.65
C VAL A 46 -5.13 20.10 38.74
N THR A 47 -4.00 20.72 38.39
CA THR A 47 -2.95 21.13 39.33
C THR A 47 -3.19 22.54 39.90
N PRO A 48 -3.27 22.72 41.23
CA PRO A 48 -3.00 23.99 41.91
C PRO A 48 -1.51 24.08 42.29
N GLY A 49 -1.01 25.28 42.61
CA GLY A 49 0.38 25.48 43.01
C GLY A 49 0.57 26.45 44.18
N THR A 50 1.68 26.27 44.90
CA THR A 50 2.32 27.14 45.93
C THR A 50 3.62 26.43 46.38
N SER A 51 4.70 27.03 46.92
CA SER A 51 5.31 28.37 46.78
C SER A 51 6.52 28.47 47.73
N SER A 52 7.74 28.84 47.29
CA SER A 52 8.76 29.48 48.16
C SER A 52 10.02 30.00 47.44
N GLN A 53 10.24 31.32 47.48
CA GLN A 53 11.52 32.09 47.56
C GLN A 53 12.63 31.86 46.51
N GLY A 54 13.25 32.88 45.88
CA GLY A 54 12.99 34.33 45.90
C GLY A 54 14.15 35.19 45.30
N LYS A 55 13.89 36.51 45.13
CA LYS A 55 14.76 37.65 44.73
C LYS A 55 14.78 38.10 43.25
N GLU A 56 14.17 39.29 43.05
CA GLU A 56 14.33 40.29 41.96
C GLU A 56 15.68 41.08 42.11
N PRO A 57 16.06 42.10 41.27
CA PRO A 57 15.36 42.85 40.19
C PRO A 57 16.17 42.91 38.86
N THR A 58 15.95 43.75 37.82
CA THR A 58 15.18 45.01 37.60
C THR A 58 14.80 45.20 36.12
N PHE A 59 13.89 46.13 35.79
CA PHE A 59 13.68 46.70 34.44
C PHE A 59 14.63 47.87 34.13
N PRO A 60 14.78 48.27 32.85
CA PRO A 60 14.15 49.55 32.49
C PRO A 60 13.30 49.54 31.19
N THR A 61 12.29 50.41 31.24
CA THR A 61 11.54 51.09 30.17
C THR A 61 12.47 51.78 29.13
N LEU A 62 12.07 52.28 27.95
CA LEU A 62 10.88 53.06 27.57
C LEU A 62 10.84 53.29 26.02
N VAL A 63 9.75 53.87 25.52
CA VAL A 63 9.52 54.48 24.18
C VAL A 63 9.44 53.52 22.96
N GLY A 64 8.38 53.67 22.17
CA GLY A 64 8.25 53.10 20.82
C GLY A 64 7.91 54.19 19.80
N GLN A 65 7.60 53.81 18.56
CA GLN A 65 7.01 54.73 17.60
C GLN A 65 5.98 54.06 16.68
N LYS A 66 5.06 54.88 16.17
CA LYS A 66 3.86 54.52 15.41
C LYS A 66 4.15 54.44 13.90
N SER A 67 3.28 53.72 13.20
CA SER A 67 2.70 54.14 11.90
C SER A 67 3.65 54.26 10.67
N ASP A 68 3.17 54.21 9.43
CA ASP A 68 1.81 54.07 8.91
C ASP A 68 1.78 53.29 7.57
N SER A 69 0.55 52.99 7.12
CA SER A 69 0.14 52.66 5.73
C SER A 69 0.97 53.32 4.60
N GLN A 70 1.08 52.75 3.39
CA GLN A 70 0.00 52.77 2.39
C GLN A 70 0.18 51.77 1.23
N SER A 71 -0.95 51.51 0.58
CA SER A 71 -1.14 50.80 -0.69
C SER A 71 -0.57 51.51 -1.91
N THR A 72 -0.28 50.75 -2.97
CA THR A 72 -0.83 51.06 -4.31
C THR A 72 -1.01 49.79 -5.14
N ASP A 73 -1.80 49.91 -6.20
CA ASP A 73 -2.52 48.86 -6.92
C ASP A 73 -2.26 48.97 -8.44
N SER A 74 -2.76 48.00 -9.23
CA SER A 74 -2.77 47.96 -10.71
C SER A 74 -1.41 47.70 -11.41
N SER A 75 -1.33 47.12 -12.61
CA SER A 75 -2.37 46.86 -13.64
C SER A 75 -2.13 45.56 -14.44
N GLN A 76 -3.13 45.16 -15.25
CA GLN A 76 -3.17 43.97 -16.10
C GLN A 76 -2.63 44.18 -17.54
N MET A 77 -2.83 43.15 -18.39
CA MET A 77 -2.83 43.12 -19.87
C MET A 77 -1.48 42.94 -20.58
N GLU A 78 -1.36 42.24 -21.73
CA GLU A 78 -2.10 41.11 -22.35
C GLU A 78 -1.36 40.76 -23.68
N VAL A 79 -1.32 39.47 -24.08
CA VAL A 79 -1.38 38.98 -25.51
C VAL A 79 -0.16 39.36 -26.42
N GLU A 80 0.36 38.57 -27.39
CA GLU A 80 -0.23 37.63 -28.36
C GLU A 80 0.76 36.52 -28.81
N GLU A 81 0.29 35.59 -29.66
CA GLU A 81 0.97 34.37 -30.14
C GLU A 81 1.79 34.58 -31.44
N GLN A 82 2.68 33.63 -31.80
CA GLN A 82 2.52 32.81 -33.03
C GLN A 82 3.57 31.69 -33.22
N ASN A 83 3.19 30.70 -34.03
CA ASN A 83 3.84 29.39 -34.26
C ASN A 83 5.10 29.41 -35.16
N SER A 84 5.90 28.34 -35.06
CA SER A 84 6.50 27.65 -36.22
C SER A 84 6.81 26.18 -35.87
N GLU A 85 6.60 25.27 -36.82
CA GLU A 85 6.61 23.81 -36.65
C GLU A 85 8.01 23.18 -36.86
N ALA A 86 8.28 22.02 -36.25
CA ALA A 86 8.88 20.85 -36.91
C ALA A 86 8.93 19.61 -35.97
N GLU A 87 8.50 18.47 -36.48
CA GLU A 87 8.60 17.12 -35.88
C GLU A 87 10.02 16.51 -36.13
N PRO A 88 10.46 15.44 -35.41
CA PRO A 88 9.89 14.10 -35.59
C PRO A 88 9.76 13.22 -34.32
N ALA A 89 9.07 12.09 -34.51
CA ALA A 89 8.69 11.12 -33.49
C ALA A 89 9.63 9.85 -33.48
N PRO A 90 9.24 8.63 -33.03
CA PRO A 90 9.91 8.02 -31.89
C PRO A 90 10.43 6.57 -32.09
N VAL A 91 11.27 6.08 -31.15
CA VAL A 91 11.57 4.65 -30.97
C VAL A 91 11.59 4.36 -29.47
N LEU A 92 10.61 3.67 -28.86
CA LEU A 92 10.25 2.25 -28.87
C LEU A 92 11.23 1.30 -28.14
N VAL A 93 10.62 0.33 -27.47
CA VAL A 93 11.16 -0.47 -26.37
C VAL A 93 11.50 -1.89 -26.85
N GLN A 94 12.24 -2.63 -26.01
CA GLN A 94 11.97 -4.03 -25.62
C GLN A 94 13.00 -5.09 -26.04
N GLN A 95 13.07 -6.11 -25.18
CA GLN A 95 13.65 -7.46 -25.31
C GLN A 95 15.15 -7.56 -24.99
N VAL A 96 15.59 -8.23 -23.91
CA VAL A 96 15.30 -9.60 -23.40
C VAL A 96 15.81 -10.67 -24.36
N ILE A 97 16.85 -11.41 -23.96
CA ILE A 97 16.93 -12.88 -23.99
C ILE A 97 18.18 -13.37 -23.23
N GLU A 98 18.10 -14.62 -22.81
CA GLU A 98 19.05 -15.42 -22.04
C GLU A 98 20.42 -15.58 -22.70
N SER A 99 21.45 -15.91 -21.89
CA SER A 99 22.68 -16.54 -22.41
C SER A 99 23.19 -17.65 -21.50
N LYS A 100 23.17 -18.89 -22.03
CA LYS A 100 23.96 -20.01 -21.54
C LYS A 100 25.16 -20.20 -22.48
N THR A 101 26.34 -20.38 -21.88
CA THR A 101 27.49 -21.15 -22.40
C THR A 101 28.10 -20.82 -23.79
N ASN A 102 29.35 -20.33 -23.71
CA ASN A 102 30.54 -20.75 -24.48
C ASN A 102 30.91 -20.12 -25.84
N SER A 103 32.25 -20.02 -26.02
CA SER A 103 33.10 -19.75 -27.20
C SER A 103 32.96 -18.37 -27.90
N VAL A 104 33.92 -17.43 -27.85
CA VAL A 104 35.35 -17.43 -28.33
C VAL A 104 35.46 -17.52 -29.87
N PRO A 105 36.25 -16.68 -30.59
CA PRO A 105 36.76 -15.32 -30.33
C PRO A 105 36.78 -14.41 -31.62
N ILE A 106 37.85 -13.61 -31.82
CA ILE A 106 38.29 -12.81 -33.00
C ILE A 106 37.67 -11.40 -33.05
N ASP A 107 38.37 -10.32 -32.72
CA ASP A 107 39.63 -9.68 -33.23
C ASP A 107 39.51 -8.86 -34.53
N VAL A 108 39.68 -7.54 -34.31
CA VAL A 108 40.40 -6.52 -35.08
C VAL A 108 40.86 -6.84 -36.51
N ASP A 109 40.57 -5.91 -37.43
CA ASP A 109 41.42 -5.60 -38.59
C ASP A 109 41.45 -4.04 -38.73
N SER A 110 42.57 -3.31 -38.62
CA SER A 110 43.88 -3.28 -39.32
C SER A 110 43.91 -2.33 -40.53
N GLY A 111 45.09 -1.74 -40.71
CA GLY A 111 45.53 -0.95 -41.86
C GLY A 111 46.82 -0.22 -41.45
N ILE A 112 47.95 -0.29 -42.16
CA ILE A 112 48.15 -0.53 -43.61
C ILE A 112 49.47 -1.30 -43.85
N GLU A 113 49.39 -2.27 -44.79
CA GLU A 113 50.32 -2.74 -45.85
C GLU A 113 51.81 -2.31 -45.90
N ASN A 114 52.72 -2.97 -46.64
CA ASN A 114 52.95 -4.35 -47.14
C ASN A 114 54.30 -4.36 -47.87
N MET A 115 55.06 -5.47 -47.84
CA MET A 115 55.64 -6.12 -49.04
C MET A 115 56.49 -7.35 -48.65
N GLU A 116 56.25 -8.45 -49.35
CA GLU A 116 56.87 -9.77 -49.12
C GLU A 116 58.02 -10.04 -50.11
N VAL A 117 58.92 -10.97 -49.75
CA VAL A 117 59.50 -11.96 -50.68
C VAL A 117 59.68 -13.28 -49.93
N GLU A 118 59.21 -14.40 -50.50
CA GLU A 118 59.39 -15.75 -49.94
C GLU A 118 60.83 -16.29 -50.06
N GLU A 119 61.25 -17.15 -49.13
CA GLU A 119 62.02 -18.36 -49.51
C GLU A 119 61.88 -19.49 -48.47
N VAL A 120 61.79 -20.74 -48.94
CA VAL A 120 61.54 -21.95 -48.14
C VAL A 120 62.85 -22.55 -47.58
N ARG A 121 62.85 -22.99 -46.31
CA ARG A 121 63.80 -24.02 -45.81
C ARG A 121 63.39 -24.68 -44.48
N GLU A 122 63.53 -26.00 -44.43
CA GLU A 122 63.45 -26.81 -43.20
C GLU A 122 64.74 -26.71 -42.34
N PRO A 123 64.91 -27.54 -41.29
CA PRO A 123 64.71 -27.15 -39.91
C PRO A 123 66.03 -26.80 -39.20
N ARG A 124 65.98 -25.92 -38.20
CA ARG A 124 67.10 -25.70 -37.28
C ARG A 124 66.67 -25.77 -35.83
N VAL A 125 67.15 -26.82 -35.16
CA VAL A 125 67.20 -26.92 -33.70
C VAL A 125 67.93 -25.70 -33.13
N ARG A 126 67.27 -24.96 -32.24
CA ARG A 126 67.92 -24.02 -31.32
C ARG A 126 67.36 -24.17 -29.91
N THR A 127 68.10 -24.96 -29.14
CA THR A 127 68.35 -24.86 -27.70
C THR A 127 67.56 -23.83 -26.89
N VAL A 128 66.91 -24.35 -25.85
CA VAL A 128 66.48 -23.62 -24.64
C VAL A 128 67.60 -22.71 -24.13
N SER A 129 67.30 -21.43 -23.90
CA SER A 129 68.19 -20.50 -23.20
C SER A 129 67.74 -20.34 -21.75
N THR A 130 68.28 -21.19 -20.87
CA THR A 130 68.34 -20.92 -19.43
C THR A 130 69.24 -19.70 -19.16
N GLY A 131 68.89 -18.89 -18.16
CA GLY A 131 69.79 -17.84 -17.66
C GLY A 131 69.16 -16.44 -17.65
N SER A 132 68.48 -16.11 -16.56
CA SER A 132 68.34 -14.74 -16.09
C SER A 132 68.58 -14.75 -14.58
N GLU A 133 69.81 -15.08 -14.19
CA GLU A 133 70.28 -14.94 -12.81
C GLU A 133 70.17 -13.46 -12.44
N VAL A 134 69.17 -13.12 -11.62
CA VAL A 134 69.04 -11.81 -11.02
C VAL A 134 70.01 -11.79 -9.83
N PRO A 135 71.00 -10.88 -9.78
CA PRO A 135 71.97 -10.85 -8.68
C PRO A 135 71.25 -10.68 -7.33
N GLU A 136 71.75 -11.35 -6.29
CA GLU A 136 71.18 -11.28 -4.94
C GLU A 136 71.16 -9.84 -4.41
N GLU A 137 72.21 -9.06 -4.69
CA GLU A 137 72.30 -7.62 -4.41
C GLU A 137 71.16 -6.80 -5.04
N PHE A 138 70.70 -7.17 -6.25
CA PHE A 138 69.56 -6.50 -6.90
C PHE A 138 68.25 -6.84 -6.19
N LEU A 139 68.09 -8.08 -5.71
CA LEU A 139 66.92 -8.51 -4.94
C LEU A 139 66.88 -7.82 -3.57
N GLN A 140 68.02 -7.75 -2.87
CA GLN A 140 68.15 -7.02 -1.60
C GLN A 140 67.87 -5.51 -1.78
N SER A 141 68.44 -4.88 -2.81
CA SER A 141 68.14 -3.49 -3.16
C SER A 141 66.65 -3.26 -3.46
N MET A 142 65.99 -4.23 -4.10
CA MET A 142 64.55 -4.17 -4.37
C MET A 142 63.69 -4.32 -3.10
N VAL A 143 64.08 -5.15 -2.14
CA VAL A 143 63.44 -5.18 -0.80
C VAL A 143 63.55 -3.81 -0.13
N GLY A 144 64.75 -3.20 -0.12
CA GLY A 144 64.96 -1.85 0.41
C GLY A 144 64.07 -0.79 -0.25
N ARG A 145 63.95 -0.80 -1.59
CA ARG A 145 63.05 0.11 -2.34
C ARG A 145 61.57 -0.09 -2.01
N ILE A 146 61.09 -1.32 -1.95
CA ILE A 146 59.66 -1.63 -1.74
C ILE A 146 59.25 -1.32 -0.29
N LEU A 147 60.09 -1.69 0.67
CA LEU A 147 59.88 -1.41 2.10
C LEU A 147 60.23 0.02 2.50
N CYS A 148 60.89 0.80 1.62
CA CYS A 148 61.34 2.17 1.89
C CYS A 148 62.37 2.27 3.05
N VAL A 149 63.22 1.25 3.18
CA VAL A 149 64.20 1.09 4.26
C VAL A 149 65.64 1.08 3.72
N SER A 150 66.60 1.42 4.58
CA SER A 150 68.03 1.34 4.32
C SER A 150 68.77 0.78 5.55
N TRP A 151 69.70 -0.14 5.30
CA TRP A 151 70.60 -0.71 6.31
C TRP A 151 72.08 -0.43 5.99
N SER A 152 72.36 0.40 4.97
CA SER A 152 73.72 0.75 4.53
C SER A 152 74.05 2.23 4.71
N GLU A 153 73.10 3.13 4.45
CA GLU A 153 73.28 4.58 4.52
C GLU A 153 72.06 5.28 5.13
N GLN A 154 72.28 6.33 5.92
CA GLN A 154 71.20 7.15 6.45
C GLN A 154 70.83 8.24 5.42
N SER A 155 69.59 8.21 4.91
CA SER A 155 69.06 9.15 3.93
C SER A 155 67.77 9.78 4.44
N GLU A 156 67.51 11.05 4.11
CA GLU A 156 66.25 11.75 4.41
C GLU A 156 65.01 11.08 3.77
N SER A 157 65.22 10.21 2.77
CA SER A 157 64.16 9.57 1.98
C SER A 157 63.84 8.12 2.35
N THR A 158 64.58 7.50 3.28
CA THR A 158 64.42 6.07 3.64
C THR A 158 64.58 5.83 5.13
N ILE A 159 63.81 4.90 5.69
CA ILE A 159 63.87 4.52 7.10
C ILE A 159 65.18 3.78 7.37
N PHE A 160 66.03 4.29 8.26
CA PHE A 160 67.28 3.62 8.62
C PHE A 160 67.04 2.53 9.68
N LEU A 161 67.62 1.34 9.44
CA LEU A 161 67.42 0.13 10.25
C LEU A 161 68.73 -0.32 10.92
N PRO A 162 69.10 0.25 12.09
CA PRO A 162 70.34 -0.09 12.79
C PRO A 162 70.44 -1.55 13.26
N GLU A 163 69.33 -2.20 13.64
CA GLU A 163 69.37 -3.58 14.13
C GLU A 163 69.57 -4.56 12.97
N THR A 164 68.79 -4.39 11.89
CA THR A 164 68.96 -5.12 10.62
C THR A 164 70.37 -4.92 10.06
N ALA A 165 70.92 -3.69 10.09
CA ALA A 165 72.29 -3.41 9.65
C ALA A 165 73.34 -4.18 10.47
N ALA A 166 73.14 -4.31 11.79
CA ALA A 166 74.02 -5.09 12.66
C ALA A 166 73.97 -6.60 12.33
N VAL A 167 72.76 -7.16 12.17
CA VAL A 167 72.54 -8.58 11.82
C VAL A 167 73.14 -8.93 10.46
N ILE A 168 72.94 -8.09 9.43
CA ILE A 168 73.57 -8.29 8.11
C ILE A 168 75.10 -8.23 8.22
N SER A 169 75.63 -7.26 8.97
CA SER A 169 77.08 -7.10 9.19
C SER A 169 77.70 -8.25 10.01
N GLU A 170 76.89 -9.02 10.75
CA GLU A 170 77.31 -10.22 11.46
C GLU A 170 77.27 -11.45 10.55
N ARG A 171 76.16 -11.70 9.84
CA ARG A 171 76.06 -12.79 8.83
C ARG A 171 77.15 -12.69 7.75
N GLN A 172 77.47 -11.48 7.29
CA GLN A 172 78.57 -11.23 6.34
C GLN A 172 79.95 -11.56 6.91
N ARG A 173 80.18 -11.39 8.23
CA ARG A 173 81.43 -11.81 8.90
C ARG A 173 81.50 -13.33 9.10
N GLU A 174 80.37 -14.00 9.24
CA GLU A 174 80.29 -15.45 9.35
C GLU A 174 80.26 -16.19 8.00
N GLY A 175 80.11 -15.48 6.89
CA GLY A 175 80.05 -16.06 5.54
C GLY A 175 78.74 -16.79 5.23
N GLN A 176 77.66 -16.47 5.94
CA GLN A 176 76.34 -17.05 5.72
C GLN A 176 75.53 -16.20 4.70
N PRO A 177 74.80 -16.81 3.75
CA PRO A 177 73.93 -16.08 2.83
C PRO A 177 72.73 -15.46 3.56
N THR A 178 72.25 -14.31 3.08
CA THR A 178 71.09 -13.64 3.67
C THR A 178 69.81 -14.17 3.04
N ASP A 179 69.04 -14.97 3.79
CA ASP A 179 67.70 -15.34 3.34
C ASP A 179 66.82 -14.10 3.20
N LEU A 180 66.15 -13.98 2.05
CA LEU A 180 65.32 -12.83 1.70
C LEU A 180 64.00 -12.86 2.46
N GLU A 181 63.49 -14.04 2.85
CA GLU A 181 62.27 -14.16 3.66
C GLU A 181 62.51 -13.62 5.08
N ASP A 182 63.62 -14.04 5.70
CA ASP A 182 64.17 -13.50 6.95
C ASP A 182 64.37 -11.98 6.89
N LEU A 183 64.99 -11.48 5.81
CA LEU A 183 65.32 -10.06 5.64
C LEU A 183 64.06 -9.19 5.61
N ILE A 184 63.02 -9.61 4.87
CA ILE A 184 61.73 -8.89 4.85
C ILE A 184 61.13 -8.87 6.27
N SER A 185 61.13 -10.00 6.97
CA SER A 185 60.59 -10.11 8.33
C SER A 185 61.35 -9.24 9.35
N GLN A 186 62.68 -9.20 9.28
CA GLN A 186 63.51 -8.33 10.11
C GLN A 186 63.22 -6.85 9.84
N CYS A 187 63.21 -6.44 8.56
CA CYS A 187 62.88 -5.06 8.20
C CYS A 187 61.48 -4.63 8.64
N LEU A 188 60.46 -5.46 8.40
CA LEU A 188 59.08 -5.14 8.81
C LEU A 188 58.93 -5.07 10.33
N MET A 189 59.56 -5.98 11.08
CA MET A 189 59.52 -5.98 12.54
C MET A 189 60.20 -4.74 13.12
N GLU A 190 61.40 -4.40 12.65
CA GLU A 190 62.16 -3.25 13.17
C GLU A 190 61.41 -1.93 12.91
N VAL A 191 60.84 -1.74 11.71
CA VAL A 191 59.99 -0.56 11.43
C VAL A 191 58.77 -0.51 12.36
N MET A 192 58.12 -1.64 12.62
CA MET A 192 56.99 -1.69 13.56
C MET A 192 57.41 -1.34 15.00
N CYS A 193 58.58 -1.81 15.46
CA CYS A 193 59.14 -1.46 16.76
C CYS A 193 59.53 0.03 16.85
N GLN A 194 60.07 0.63 15.78
CA GLN A 194 60.33 2.08 15.72
C GLN A 194 59.04 2.89 15.82
N ILE A 195 57.99 2.51 15.05
CA ILE A 195 56.66 3.15 15.11
C ILE A 195 56.06 3.02 16.52
N ALA A 196 56.14 1.85 17.15
CA ALA A 196 55.67 1.62 18.52
C ALA A 196 56.41 2.49 19.55
N SER A 197 57.73 2.63 19.38
CA SER A 197 58.61 3.44 20.25
C SER A 197 58.47 4.96 20.02
N ASN A 198 57.48 5.39 19.24
CA ASN A 198 57.18 6.77 18.87
C ASN A 198 58.32 7.53 18.15
N GLN A 199 59.33 6.81 17.66
CA GLN A 199 60.33 7.36 16.75
C GLN A 199 59.67 7.41 15.36
N ASN A 200 59.29 8.61 14.89
CA ASN A 200 58.57 8.72 13.62
C ASN A 200 59.50 8.42 12.44
N PRO A 201 59.30 7.31 11.69
CA PRO A 201 60.16 6.97 10.56
C PRO A 201 59.65 7.55 9.24
N LEU A 202 58.44 8.14 9.23
CA LEU A 202 57.78 8.65 8.04
C LEU A 202 58.03 10.16 7.92
N PRO A 203 58.58 10.67 6.80
CA PRO A 203 58.71 12.10 6.59
C PRO A 203 57.33 12.75 6.51
N GLU A 204 57.11 13.80 7.31
CA GLU A 204 55.90 14.62 7.19
C GLU A 204 55.95 15.44 5.89
N PRO A 205 54.82 15.64 5.18
CA PRO A 205 54.78 16.50 4.01
C PRO A 205 54.93 17.97 4.42
N ASP A 206 55.92 18.66 3.86
CA ASP A 206 56.18 20.08 4.11
C ASP A 206 54.93 20.97 3.93
N ILE A 207 54.49 21.62 5.02
CA ILE A 207 53.52 22.71 4.98
C ILE A 207 54.30 24.02 5.19
N PRO A 208 54.18 25.04 4.30
CA PRO A 208 54.91 26.30 4.46
C PRO A 208 54.54 27.02 5.77
N ALA A 209 55.56 27.35 6.56
CA ALA A 209 55.37 28.00 7.86
C ALA A 209 54.69 29.38 7.74
N ALA A 210 53.50 29.51 8.32
CA ALA A 210 52.86 30.80 8.58
C ALA A 210 53.22 31.26 10.01
N SER A 211 53.64 32.52 10.12
CA SER A 211 54.27 33.11 11.31
C SER A 211 53.36 33.25 12.53
N THR A 212 53.96 33.04 13.71
CA THR A 212 53.40 33.28 15.05
C THR A 212 52.90 34.71 15.27
N PRO A 213 51.81 34.88 16.03
CA PRO A 213 51.73 35.98 17.00
C PRO A 213 51.48 35.50 18.45
N ALA A 214 51.86 36.35 19.40
CA ALA A 214 51.80 36.10 20.85
C ALA A 214 50.36 36.21 21.41
N PRO A 215 50.08 35.74 22.64
CA PRO A 215 48.72 35.69 23.19
C PRO A 215 48.32 37.02 23.86
N GLU A 216 47.04 37.41 23.74
CA GLU A 216 46.18 37.78 24.90
C GLU A 216 44.74 38.22 24.52
N THR A 217 43.80 37.88 25.43
CA THR A 217 42.53 38.58 25.76
C THR A 217 41.29 38.61 24.83
N THR A 218 40.24 37.92 25.34
CA THR A 218 38.81 38.32 25.49
C THR A 218 37.79 38.41 24.33
N GLU A 219 36.69 37.68 24.60
CA GLU A 219 35.27 37.96 24.31
C GLU A 219 34.70 37.78 22.89
N ALA A 220 33.40 37.44 22.86
CA ALA A 220 32.71 36.85 21.73
C ALA A 220 31.33 37.50 21.49
N VAL A 221 30.99 37.76 20.21
CA VAL A 221 29.61 37.91 19.73
C VAL A 221 29.51 37.29 18.33
N ALA A 222 28.44 36.55 18.06
CA ALA A 222 28.20 35.87 16.78
C ALA A 222 27.30 36.68 15.83
N SER A 223 27.56 36.63 14.52
CA SER A 223 26.54 36.62 13.45
C SER A 223 27.18 36.42 12.07
N GLY A 224 26.43 35.89 11.10
CA GLY A 224 26.79 35.94 9.67
C GLY A 224 27.06 34.58 9.02
N SER A 225 26.17 34.16 8.14
CA SER A 225 26.30 32.97 7.30
C SER A 225 27.17 33.21 6.06
N SER A 226 28.15 32.34 5.81
CA SER A 226 28.63 31.99 4.47
C SER A 226 29.31 30.62 4.53
N GLY A 227 29.35 29.90 3.40
CA GLY A 227 29.92 28.56 3.34
C GLY A 227 31.43 28.58 3.53
N ALA A 228 31.92 27.75 4.44
CA ALA A 228 33.33 27.43 4.59
C ALA A 228 33.46 25.90 4.69
N GLU A 229 34.36 25.32 3.90
CA GLU A 229 34.75 23.93 4.05
C GLU A 229 35.36 23.75 5.45
N VAL A 230 34.95 22.71 6.17
CA VAL A 230 35.53 22.40 7.47
C VAL A 230 36.96 21.93 7.23
N PRO A 231 38.00 22.61 7.75
CA PRO A 231 39.36 22.11 7.61
C PRO A 231 39.48 20.75 8.30
N PRO A 232 40.25 19.79 7.76
CA PRO A 232 40.34 18.47 8.35
C PRO A 232 40.89 18.58 9.77
N CYS A 233 40.11 18.11 10.74
CA CYS A 233 40.55 18.02 12.13
C CYS A 233 41.60 16.90 12.22
N ILE A 234 42.88 17.28 12.13
CA ILE A 234 44.01 16.37 12.27
C ILE A 234 44.05 15.88 13.72
N THR A 235 43.46 14.70 13.94
CA THR A 235 43.64 13.92 15.16
C THR A 235 44.92 13.09 15.02
N PRO A 236 45.73 12.93 16.09
CA PRO A 236 46.97 12.16 16.01
C PRO A 236 46.65 10.71 15.64
N GLN A 237 47.29 10.20 14.58
CA GLN A 237 47.09 8.83 14.12
C GLN A 237 47.67 7.84 15.14
N SER A 238 46.87 6.84 15.55
CA SER A 238 47.34 5.78 16.44
C SER A 238 48.51 5.00 15.83
N HIS A 239 49.35 4.39 16.68
CA HIS A 239 50.47 3.56 16.23
C HIS A 239 50.02 2.48 15.24
N ALA A 240 48.89 1.81 15.50
CA ALA A 240 48.31 0.83 14.58
C ALA A 240 47.83 1.43 13.24
N SER A 241 47.32 2.66 13.22
CA SER A 241 46.95 3.35 11.97
C SER A 241 48.17 3.71 11.13
N ARG A 242 49.27 4.16 11.77
CA ARG A 242 50.54 4.48 11.11
C ARG A 242 51.21 3.22 10.56
N THR A 243 51.25 2.14 11.35
CA THR A 243 51.74 0.82 10.93
C THR A 243 50.93 0.26 9.75
N LEU A 244 49.59 0.30 9.83
CA LEU A 244 48.73 -0.14 8.72
C LEU A 244 49.03 0.63 7.44
N THR A 245 49.13 1.97 7.53
CA THR A 245 49.44 2.84 6.37
C THR A 245 50.76 2.44 5.73
N TYR A 246 51.83 2.30 6.52
CA TYR A 246 53.13 1.84 6.05
C TYR A 246 53.08 0.47 5.36
N LEU A 247 52.39 -0.51 5.95
CA LEU A 247 52.25 -1.85 5.37
C LEU A 247 51.44 -1.84 4.06
N THR A 248 50.40 -0.99 3.96
CA THR A 248 49.63 -0.82 2.72
C THR A 248 50.39 -0.07 1.63
N ASP A 249 51.27 0.86 1.99
CA ASP A 249 52.16 1.54 1.05
C ASP A 249 53.22 0.58 0.50
N CYS A 250 53.80 -0.27 1.36
CA CYS A 250 54.71 -1.33 0.92
C CYS A 250 54.03 -2.31 -0.05
N TYR A 251 52.83 -2.78 0.28
CA TYR A 251 52.02 -3.62 -0.61
C TYR A 251 51.69 -2.93 -1.95
N THR A 252 51.43 -1.61 -1.92
CA THR A 252 51.21 -0.81 -3.13
C THR A 252 52.50 -0.69 -3.96
N ARG A 253 53.65 -0.48 -3.31
CA ARG A 253 54.97 -0.41 -3.95
C ARG A 253 55.36 -1.70 -4.67
N VAL A 254 54.99 -2.89 -4.17
CA VAL A 254 55.13 -4.16 -4.93
C VAL A 254 54.46 -4.05 -6.31
N SER A 255 53.25 -3.49 -6.34
CA SER A 255 52.45 -3.33 -7.57
C SER A 255 52.99 -2.24 -8.50
N VAL A 256 53.80 -1.31 -7.99
CA VAL A 256 54.56 -0.35 -8.80
C VAL A 256 55.78 -1.05 -9.42
N GLU A 257 56.56 -1.80 -8.65
CA GLU A 257 57.73 -2.54 -9.13
C GLU A 257 57.36 -3.56 -10.24
N GLU A 258 56.21 -4.23 -10.10
CA GLU A 258 55.64 -5.10 -11.14
C GLU A 258 55.36 -4.38 -12.46
N ARG A 259 54.89 -3.12 -12.41
CA ARG A 259 54.64 -2.29 -13.60
C ARG A 259 55.93 -1.75 -14.21
N CYS A 260 56.94 -1.47 -13.39
CA CYS A 260 58.27 -1.09 -13.85
C CYS A 260 58.98 -2.24 -14.58
N HIS A 261 58.73 -3.50 -14.18
CA HIS A 261 59.50 -4.66 -14.64
C HIS A 261 58.64 -5.89 -15.08
N PRO A 262 57.60 -5.73 -15.92
CA PRO A 262 56.54 -6.74 -16.14
C PRO A 262 57.03 -8.11 -16.65
N LYS A 263 58.09 -8.13 -17.46
CA LYS A 263 58.68 -9.39 -17.98
C LYS A 263 59.57 -10.11 -16.96
N LYS A 264 60.12 -9.40 -15.97
CA LYS A 264 60.98 -9.96 -14.91
C LYS A 264 60.19 -10.33 -13.66
N SER A 265 59.21 -9.50 -13.28
CA SER A 265 58.30 -9.76 -12.15
C SER A 265 57.46 -11.03 -12.33
N SER A 266 57.24 -11.46 -13.56
CA SER A 266 56.51 -12.70 -13.89
C SER A 266 57.37 -13.99 -13.83
N VAL A 267 58.65 -13.91 -13.46
CA VAL A 267 59.59 -15.04 -13.49
C VAL A 267 60.28 -15.20 -12.12
N LYS A 268 60.61 -16.44 -11.73
CA LYS A 268 61.41 -16.71 -10.51
C LYS A 268 62.86 -16.26 -10.69
N PRO A 269 63.54 -15.73 -9.65
CA PRO A 269 63.09 -15.62 -8.25
C PRO A 269 62.21 -14.40 -7.95
N MET A 270 62.22 -13.36 -8.81
CA MET A 270 61.56 -12.07 -8.56
C MET A 270 60.05 -12.21 -8.28
N SER A 271 59.34 -13.05 -9.03
CA SER A 271 57.91 -13.32 -8.81
C SER A 271 57.61 -13.88 -7.41
N THR A 272 58.46 -14.78 -6.91
CA THR A 272 58.31 -15.35 -5.57
C THR A 272 58.58 -14.31 -4.49
N LEU A 273 59.63 -13.49 -4.67
CA LEU A 273 59.95 -12.42 -3.72
C LEU A 273 58.86 -11.34 -3.62
N LEU A 274 58.28 -10.92 -4.75
CA LEU A 274 57.18 -9.95 -4.78
C LEU A 274 55.90 -10.51 -4.14
N SER A 275 55.62 -11.80 -4.34
CA SER A 275 54.54 -12.51 -3.65
C SER A 275 54.79 -12.60 -2.13
N GLU A 276 56.03 -12.83 -1.72
CA GLU A 276 56.39 -12.96 -0.32
C GLU A 276 56.29 -11.62 0.42
N ILE A 277 56.77 -10.52 -0.17
CA ILE A 277 56.59 -9.18 0.42
C ILE A 277 55.09 -8.88 0.67
N ARG A 278 54.20 -9.19 -0.28
CA ARG A 278 52.74 -9.05 -0.06
C ARG A 278 52.25 -9.92 1.08
N ALA A 279 52.61 -11.21 1.06
CA ALA A 279 52.21 -12.18 2.07
C ALA A 279 52.66 -11.77 3.48
N GLN A 280 53.86 -11.19 3.62
CA GLN A 280 54.36 -10.66 4.89
C GLN A 280 53.69 -9.34 5.29
N CYS A 281 53.50 -8.36 4.39
CA CYS A 281 52.74 -7.15 4.72
C CYS A 281 51.33 -7.49 5.26
N VAL A 282 50.68 -8.50 4.68
CA VAL A 282 49.39 -9.03 5.15
C VAL A 282 49.52 -9.81 6.46
N GLN A 283 50.58 -10.60 6.67
CA GLN A 283 50.85 -11.30 7.94
C GLN A 283 51.06 -10.33 9.10
N TYR A 284 51.95 -9.35 8.95
CA TYR A 284 52.24 -8.36 9.97
C TYR A 284 51.00 -7.51 10.29
N THR A 285 50.18 -7.18 9.28
CA THR A 285 48.86 -6.56 9.50
C THR A 285 47.94 -7.48 10.33
N SER A 286 47.88 -8.77 10.00
CA SER A 286 47.06 -9.75 10.73
C SER A 286 47.52 -9.93 12.19
N LEU A 287 48.82 -9.94 12.45
CA LEU A 287 49.39 -10.05 13.80
C LEU A 287 49.18 -8.77 14.62
N MET A 288 49.32 -7.60 13.99
CA MET A 288 49.00 -6.31 14.60
C MET A 288 47.52 -6.22 15.02
N LEU A 289 46.60 -6.67 14.16
CA LEU A 289 45.15 -6.68 14.43
C LEU A 289 44.67 -7.81 15.37
N GLN A 290 45.59 -8.62 15.89
CA GLN A 290 45.31 -9.66 16.90
C GLN A 290 45.86 -9.30 18.30
N ASP A 291 46.44 -8.11 18.45
CA ASP A 291 47.14 -7.61 19.65
C ASP A 291 48.33 -8.50 20.04
N ILE A 292 49.04 -9.07 19.04
CA ILE A 292 50.20 -9.98 19.25
C ILE A 292 51.54 -9.22 19.24
N LEU A 293 51.65 -8.13 18.46
CA LEU A 293 52.91 -7.40 18.24
C LEU A 293 52.98 -6.02 18.91
N LEU A 294 51.85 -5.51 19.38
CA LEU A 294 51.73 -4.22 20.07
C LEU A 294 50.86 -4.46 21.30
N GLU A 295 51.46 -4.38 22.50
CA GLU A 295 50.68 -4.27 23.74
C GLU A 295 49.99 -2.91 23.77
N ASP A 296 48.76 -2.88 24.28
CA ASP A 296 47.87 -1.71 24.27
C ASP A 296 47.74 -1.03 22.89
N VAL A 297 47.18 -1.77 21.91
CA VAL A 297 46.62 -1.15 20.69
C VAL A 297 45.49 -0.21 21.12
N ASP A 298 45.85 1.06 21.25
CA ASP A 298 44.95 2.11 21.67
C ASP A 298 43.89 2.32 20.57
N PHE A 299 42.76 1.63 20.70
CA PHE A 299 41.60 1.72 19.79
C PHE A 299 40.86 3.07 19.92
N THR A 300 41.55 4.13 20.33
CA THR A 300 41.10 5.51 20.57
C THR A 300 40.99 6.30 19.27
N GLY A 301 40.28 5.72 18.29
CA GLY A 301 39.82 6.48 17.13
C GLY A 301 38.79 7.56 17.51
N PRO A 302 38.47 8.52 16.63
CA PRO A 302 37.48 9.58 16.89
C PRO A 302 36.05 9.07 17.17
N THR A 303 35.80 7.76 17.01
CA THR A 303 34.55 7.04 17.32
C THR A 303 34.59 6.29 18.66
N GLY A 304 35.64 6.47 19.47
CA GLY A 304 35.82 5.85 20.79
C GLY A 304 36.46 4.46 20.74
N SER A 305 36.72 3.91 21.93
CA SER A 305 37.35 2.59 22.14
C SER A 305 36.69 1.48 21.32
N LEU A 306 37.51 0.58 20.78
CA LEU A 306 37.20 -0.54 19.87
C LEU A 306 37.02 -0.18 18.36
N SER A 307 37.55 0.95 17.88
CA SER A 307 37.56 1.26 16.44
C SER A 307 38.71 0.57 15.70
N SER A 308 38.42 -0.44 14.87
CA SER A 308 39.44 -1.10 14.02
C SER A 308 40.25 -0.11 13.17
N PRO A 309 41.60 -0.23 13.10
CA PRO A 309 42.43 0.56 12.18
C PRO A 309 42.02 0.46 10.71
N LEU A 310 41.37 -0.63 10.30
CA LEU A 310 40.86 -0.82 8.93
C LEU A 310 39.66 0.06 8.59
N LEU A 311 38.94 0.62 9.58
CA LEU A 311 37.66 1.30 9.36
C LEU A 311 37.78 2.53 8.47
N GLN A 312 38.70 3.45 8.77
CA GLN A 312 38.87 4.68 7.99
C GLN A 312 39.42 4.41 6.58
N PRO A 313 40.46 3.56 6.38
CA PRO A 313 40.90 3.17 5.04
C PRO A 313 39.81 2.55 4.16
N ILE A 314 38.90 1.75 4.75
CA ILE A 314 37.77 1.17 4.02
C ILE A 314 36.72 2.24 3.67
N LEU A 315 36.31 3.07 4.63
CA LEU A 315 35.34 4.15 4.38
C LEU A 315 35.85 5.23 3.40
N CYS A 316 37.16 5.34 3.23
CA CYS A 316 37.79 6.25 2.27
C CYS A 316 38.31 5.55 1.00
N GLN A 317 38.12 4.23 0.86
CA GLN A 317 38.58 3.42 -0.27
C GLN A 317 40.09 3.57 -0.57
N THR A 318 40.92 3.74 0.47
CA THR A 318 42.38 3.93 0.33
C THR A 318 43.18 2.64 0.41
N LEU A 319 42.54 1.49 0.70
CA LEU A 319 43.25 0.20 0.76
C LEU A 319 43.68 -0.30 -0.62
N PRO A 320 44.85 -0.99 -0.72
CA PRO A 320 45.31 -1.51 -2.00
C PRO A 320 44.38 -2.61 -2.54
N ARG A 321 44.17 -2.63 -3.86
CA ARG A 321 43.31 -3.65 -4.50
C ARG A 321 43.84 -5.06 -4.22
N GLY A 322 42.96 -5.92 -3.71
CA GLY A 322 43.29 -7.30 -3.34
C GLY A 322 43.74 -7.49 -1.88
N PHE A 323 44.19 -6.44 -1.20
CA PHE A 323 44.73 -6.53 0.17
C PHE A 323 43.74 -7.16 1.17
N LEU A 324 42.47 -6.72 1.16
CA LEU A 324 41.42 -7.30 2.01
C LEU A 324 41.12 -8.77 1.67
N ILE A 325 41.26 -9.16 0.41
CA ILE A 325 41.03 -10.53 -0.05
C ILE A 325 42.16 -11.42 0.46
N GLU A 326 43.42 -11.00 0.34
CA GLU A 326 44.58 -11.73 0.88
C GLU A 326 44.52 -11.81 2.41
N LEU A 327 44.18 -10.71 3.09
CA LEU A 327 44.00 -10.69 4.55
C LEU A 327 42.92 -11.67 5.00
N LEU A 328 41.75 -11.67 4.35
CA LEU A 328 40.68 -12.61 4.66
C LEU A 328 41.09 -14.06 4.34
N SER A 329 41.74 -14.29 3.21
CA SER A 329 42.29 -15.59 2.78
C SER A 329 43.31 -16.15 3.79
N ARG A 330 44.03 -15.28 4.50
CA ARG A 330 44.98 -15.69 5.54
C ARG A 330 44.32 -16.05 6.87
N VAL A 331 43.25 -15.34 7.27
CA VAL A 331 42.61 -15.53 8.59
C VAL A 331 41.43 -16.52 8.62
N HIS A 332 40.73 -16.76 7.51
CA HIS A 332 39.45 -17.49 7.55
C HIS A 332 39.52 -18.93 8.07
N ASN A 333 40.70 -19.56 8.07
CA ASN A 333 40.88 -20.93 8.57
C ASN A 333 40.81 -21.02 10.10
N ASN A 334 40.99 -19.91 10.82
CA ASN A 334 40.82 -19.84 12.26
C ASN A 334 39.69 -18.86 12.63
N PRO A 335 38.52 -19.35 13.10
CA PRO A 335 37.39 -18.51 13.50
C PRO A 335 37.72 -17.47 14.59
N GLU A 336 38.63 -17.78 15.52
CA GLU A 336 39.02 -16.85 16.58
C GLU A 336 39.82 -15.67 16.02
N THR A 337 40.84 -15.96 15.20
CA THR A 337 41.63 -14.94 14.49
C THR A 337 40.75 -14.11 13.54
N LEU A 338 39.87 -14.75 12.78
CA LEU A 338 38.90 -14.06 11.91
C LEU A 338 38.04 -13.09 12.73
N SER A 339 37.54 -13.51 13.89
CA SER A 339 36.73 -12.65 14.77
C SER A 339 37.54 -11.50 15.35
N LYS A 340 38.76 -11.73 15.87
CA LYS A 340 39.64 -10.65 16.37
C LYS A 340 39.88 -9.56 15.32
N VAL A 341 40.19 -9.96 14.08
CA VAL A 341 40.53 -9.02 12.99
C VAL A 341 39.30 -8.29 12.44
N PHE A 342 38.20 -9.00 12.16
CA PHE A 342 37.06 -8.43 11.42
C PHE A 342 35.86 -8.03 12.28
N SER A 343 35.66 -8.59 13.48
CA SER A 343 34.53 -8.17 14.34
C SER A 343 34.63 -6.69 14.75
N PRO A 344 35.79 -6.13 15.18
CA PRO A 344 35.90 -4.70 15.50
C PRO A 344 35.64 -3.78 14.31
N LEU A 345 35.95 -4.22 13.08
CA LEU A 345 35.63 -3.49 11.85
C LEU A 345 34.11 -3.44 11.62
N LEU A 346 33.44 -4.60 11.75
CA LEU A 346 31.98 -4.69 11.65
C LEU A 346 31.29 -3.86 12.76
N GLN A 347 31.83 -3.83 13.98
CA GLN A 347 31.36 -2.94 15.06
C GLN A 347 31.54 -1.45 14.70
N GLY A 348 32.66 -1.09 14.08
CA GLY A 348 32.90 0.26 13.57
C GLY A 348 31.81 0.69 12.59
N LEU A 349 31.54 -0.11 11.55
CA LEU A 349 30.51 0.16 10.55
C LEU A 349 29.11 0.27 11.17
N PHE A 350 28.77 -0.62 12.10
CA PHE A 350 27.51 -0.58 12.86
C PHE A 350 27.34 0.74 13.63
N ARG A 351 28.36 1.16 14.39
CA ARG A 351 28.35 2.43 15.16
C ARG A 351 28.28 3.66 14.24
N THR A 352 28.97 3.65 13.09
CA THR A 352 28.86 4.73 12.10
C THR A 352 27.44 4.83 11.55
N MET A 353 26.78 3.71 11.24
CA MET A 353 25.39 3.73 10.76
C MET A 353 24.37 4.15 11.82
N GLN A 354 24.62 3.91 13.11
CA GLN A 354 23.74 4.41 14.19
C GLN A 354 23.64 5.94 14.26
N THR A 355 24.62 6.68 13.71
CA THR A 355 24.63 8.16 13.69
C THR A 355 24.41 8.77 12.31
N ALA A 356 24.37 7.95 11.26
CA ALA A 356 24.26 8.38 9.87
C ALA A 356 22.90 9.04 9.56
N SER A 357 22.93 10.04 8.68
CA SER A 357 21.73 10.71 8.16
C SER A 357 21.72 10.67 6.63
N MET A 358 20.56 10.96 6.04
CA MET A 358 20.48 11.33 4.62
C MET A 358 21.03 12.75 4.37
N VAL A 359 20.94 13.63 5.37
CA VAL A 359 21.26 15.07 5.24
C VAL A 359 22.72 15.32 4.83
N ASP A 360 23.64 14.49 5.30
CA ASP A 360 25.09 14.60 5.11
C ASP A 360 25.66 13.48 4.22
N ASN A 361 24.80 12.64 3.63
CA ASN A 361 25.16 11.43 2.90
C ASN A 361 26.04 10.43 3.71
N ALA A 362 26.08 10.53 5.05
CA ALA A 362 26.97 9.74 5.89
C ALA A 362 26.69 8.23 5.83
N HIS A 363 25.47 7.84 5.45
CA HIS A 363 25.02 6.46 5.29
C HIS A 363 25.68 5.71 4.13
N ARG A 364 26.18 6.43 3.12
CA ARG A 364 26.64 5.84 1.86
C ARG A 364 27.91 5.00 2.02
N LYS A 365 28.96 5.60 2.59
CA LYS A 365 30.27 4.93 2.75
C LYS A 365 30.20 3.64 3.58
N PRO A 366 29.49 3.57 4.73
CA PRO A 366 29.36 2.32 5.47
C PRO A 366 28.51 1.25 4.76
N LEU A 367 27.51 1.64 3.98
CA LEU A 367 26.73 0.71 3.14
C LEU A 367 27.59 0.12 2.01
N GLU A 368 28.34 0.96 1.29
CA GLU A 368 29.29 0.52 0.25
C GLU A 368 30.36 -0.42 0.84
N ALA A 369 30.95 -0.04 1.98
CA ALA A 369 31.93 -0.85 2.71
C ALA A 369 31.39 -2.22 3.15
N LEU A 370 30.21 -2.28 3.77
CA LEU A 370 29.62 -3.56 4.18
C LEU A 370 29.26 -4.42 2.95
N ALA A 371 28.76 -3.79 1.88
CA ALA A 371 28.42 -4.46 0.63
C ALA A 371 29.64 -4.98 -0.16
N GLU A 372 30.83 -4.42 0.04
CA GLU A 372 32.09 -4.99 -0.44
C GLU A 372 32.54 -6.16 0.43
N LEU A 373 32.57 -5.98 1.76
CA LEU A 373 33.08 -7.00 2.70
C LEU A 373 32.31 -8.34 2.62
N VAL A 374 30.98 -8.31 2.45
CA VAL A 374 30.18 -9.54 2.25
C VAL A 374 30.35 -10.16 0.85
N GLU A 375 30.80 -9.39 -0.13
CA GLU A 375 31.04 -9.89 -1.49
C GLU A 375 32.36 -10.69 -1.59
N ILE A 376 33.29 -10.53 -0.64
CA ILE A 376 34.60 -11.23 -0.65
C ILE A 376 34.41 -12.76 -0.55
N ARG A 377 35.18 -13.49 -1.37
CA ARG A 377 35.30 -14.96 -1.38
C ARG A 377 36.78 -15.33 -1.32
N CYS A 378 37.15 -16.25 -0.43
CA CYS A 378 38.57 -16.66 -0.28
C CYS A 378 39.05 -17.62 -1.38
N ASN A 379 38.14 -18.37 -2.01
CA ASN A 379 38.45 -19.25 -3.14
C ASN A 379 37.43 -19.07 -4.26
N GLN A 380 37.87 -18.87 -5.50
CA GLN A 380 36.98 -18.67 -6.65
C GLN A 380 36.06 -19.88 -6.92
N SER A 381 36.50 -21.08 -6.54
CA SER A 381 35.74 -22.34 -6.64
C SER A 381 34.79 -22.61 -5.48
N SER A 382 34.81 -21.79 -4.41
CA SER A 382 34.01 -22.00 -3.21
C SER A 382 33.00 -20.87 -3.00
N ASN A 383 31.77 -21.22 -2.65
CA ASN A 383 30.73 -20.25 -2.27
C ASN A 383 30.83 -19.78 -0.80
N VAL A 384 31.89 -20.17 -0.08
CA VAL A 384 32.12 -19.74 1.31
C VAL A 384 32.41 -18.23 1.34
N ARG A 385 31.54 -17.50 2.04
CA ARG A 385 31.71 -16.07 2.38
C ARG A 385 31.98 -15.95 3.89
N PRO A 386 33.25 -15.85 4.34
CA PRO A 386 33.56 -15.86 5.78
C PRO A 386 32.94 -14.70 6.55
N ILE A 387 32.90 -13.49 5.95
CA ILE A 387 32.27 -12.31 6.57
C ILE A 387 30.77 -12.51 6.79
N CYS A 388 30.04 -13.12 5.85
CA CYS A 388 28.63 -13.43 6.03
C CYS A 388 28.39 -14.38 7.22
N SER A 389 29.24 -15.38 7.38
CA SER A 389 29.19 -16.31 8.51
C SER A 389 29.57 -15.64 9.83
N LEU A 390 30.56 -14.74 9.80
CA LEU A 390 30.98 -13.96 10.97
C LEU A 390 29.86 -13.03 11.44
N ILE A 391 29.18 -12.33 10.53
CA ILE A 391 28.04 -11.46 10.82
C ILE A 391 26.94 -12.24 11.55
N THR A 392 26.54 -13.41 11.04
CA THR A 392 25.47 -14.22 11.67
C THR A 392 25.86 -14.83 13.02
N ASN A 393 27.16 -14.90 13.31
CA ASN A 393 27.71 -15.41 14.58
C ASN A 393 27.96 -14.30 15.62
N GLN A 394 27.72 -13.03 15.30
CA GLN A 394 27.84 -11.95 16.28
C GLN A 394 26.69 -11.99 17.28
N ILE A 395 26.99 -11.71 18.55
CA ILE A 395 26.02 -11.66 19.66
C ILE A 395 24.86 -10.69 19.34
N GLN A 396 25.16 -9.57 18.67
CA GLN A 396 24.15 -8.58 18.27
C GLN A 396 23.48 -8.88 16.92
N PHE A 397 23.68 -10.03 16.28
CA PHE A 397 23.04 -10.30 14.99
C PHE A 397 21.51 -10.35 15.12
N LEU A 398 21.03 -11.19 16.04
CA LEU A 398 19.64 -11.25 16.48
C LEU A 398 19.65 -11.34 18.02
N PRO A 399 19.73 -10.20 18.73
CA PRO A 399 19.75 -10.19 20.19
C PRO A 399 18.37 -10.48 20.78
N ASP A 400 18.34 -11.05 21.98
CA ASP A 400 17.11 -11.22 22.75
C ASP A 400 16.48 -9.85 23.09
N ILE A 401 15.16 -9.77 22.95
CA ILE A 401 14.38 -8.57 23.26
C ILE A 401 14.14 -8.47 24.76
N VAL A 402 14.55 -7.36 25.36
CA VAL A 402 14.43 -7.12 26.81
C VAL A 402 13.40 -6.04 27.19
N THR A 403 12.76 -5.39 26.22
CA THR A 403 11.71 -4.38 26.46
C THR A 403 10.36 -4.73 25.82
N ASP A 404 9.28 -4.13 26.33
CA ASP A 404 7.95 -4.17 25.71
C ASP A 404 7.89 -3.52 24.30
N ALA A 405 8.96 -2.81 23.91
CA ALA A 405 9.11 -2.08 22.65
C ALA A 405 9.94 -2.85 21.61
N GLY A 406 9.83 -4.19 21.59
CA GLY A 406 10.69 -5.07 20.77
C GLY A 406 10.82 -4.69 19.30
N GLY A 407 9.75 -4.18 18.66
CA GLY A 407 9.80 -3.71 17.27
C GLY A 407 10.69 -2.49 17.07
N ARG A 408 10.83 -1.62 18.07
CA ARG A 408 11.74 -0.46 18.08
C ARG A 408 13.12 -0.78 18.64
N GLU A 409 13.21 -1.73 19.56
CA GLU A 409 14.45 -2.22 20.15
C GLU A 409 15.32 -2.90 19.09
N ILE A 410 14.76 -3.86 18.33
CA ILE A 410 15.49 -4.63 17.33
C ILE A 410 16.13 -3.75 16.24
N VAL A 411 15.48 -2.63 15.88
CA VAL A 411 16.02 -1.64 14.93
C VAL A 411 17.33 -1.01 15.40
N LYS A 412 17.55 -0.91 16.71
CA LYS A 412 18.74 -0.28 17.30
C LYS A 412 19.80 -1.27 17.77
N THR A 413 19.36 -2.43 18.27
CA THR A 413 20.23 -3.42 18.93
C THR A 413 20.76 -4.47 17.96
N SER A 414 20.01 -4.82 16.91
CA SER A 414 20.44 -5.82 15.93
C SER A 414 21.44 -5.27 14.91
N PHE A 415 22.38 -6.11 14.45
CA PHE A 415 23.50 -5.70 13.60
C PHE A 415 23.04 -5.01 12.30
N LEU A 416 22.03 -5.55 11.62
CA LEU A 416 21.50 -4.98 10.38
C LEU A 416 20.43 -3.89 10.62
N GLY A 417 20.05 -3.66 11.87
CA GLY A 417 19.04 -2.69 12.28
C GLY A 417 19.33 -1.25 11.80
N PRO A 418 20.49 -0.66 12.17
CA PRO A 418 20.87 0.68 11.75
C PRO A 418 21.04 0.84 10.23
N PHE A 419 21.45 -0.22 9.53
CA PHE A 419 21.59 -0.21 8.07
C PHE A 419 20.23 -0.07 7.38
N LEU A 420 19.20 -0.78 7.86
CA LEU A 420 17.82 -0.62 7.39
C LEU A 420 17.16 0.68 7.89
N GLY A 421 17.62 1.24 9.02
CA GLY A 421 17.04 2.41 9.70
C GLY A 421 17.20 3.76 8.97
N PHE A 422 17.96 3.80 7.88
CA PHE A 422 18.09 4.95 6.99
C PHE A 422 16.73 5.42 6.44
N SER A 423 16.37 6.70 6.61
CA SER A 423 14.98 7.15 6.37
C SER A 423 14.86 8.60 5.89
N VAL A 424 13.80 8.86 5.11
CA VAL A 424 13.31 10.22 4.77
C VAL A 424 12.20 10.70 5.71
N PHE A 425 11.68 9.84 6.59
CA PHE A 425 10.53 10.15 7.43
C PHE A 425 10.94 10.97 8.65
N VAL A 426 10.25 12.09 8.89
CA VAL A 426 10.52 13.04 10.01
C VAL A 426 10.41 12.35 11.38
N GLU A 427 9.61 11.30 11.47
CA GLU A 427 9.43 10.47 12.65
C GLU A 427 10.66 9.62 13.02
N GLU A 428 11.59 9.40 12.09
CA GLU A 428 12.84 8.64 12.25
C GLU A 428 14.08 9.55 12.16
N ASP A 429 14.17 10.40 11.12
CA ASP A 429 15.20 11.44 11.00
C ASP A 429 14.56 12.85 10.87
N PRO A 430 14.43 13.59 11.97
CA PRO A 430 13.90 14.96 11.95
C PRO A 430 14.69 15.94 11.07
N LYS A 431 16.01 15.71 10.90
CA LYS A 431 16.91 16.62 10.17
C LYS A 431 16.53 16.71 8.69
N VAL A 432 16.02 15.61 8.11
CA VAL A 432 15.53 15.58 6.72
C VAL A 432 14.37 16.56 6.53
N GLY A 433 13.38 16.51 7.42
CA GLY A 433 12.26 17.44 7.38
C GLY A 433 12.70 18.90 7.53
N ASP A 434 13.63 19.16 8.44
CA ASP A 434 14.12 20.52 8.71
C ASP A 434 14.95 21.10 7.54
N ARG A 435 15.76 20.29 6.84
CA ARG A 435 16.60 20.75 5.70
C ARG A 435 15.86 20.82 4.37
N PHE A 436 15.08 19.80 4.02
CA PHE A 436 14.53 19.67 2.66
C PHE A 436 13.10 20.19 2.50
N PHE A 437 12.36 20.40 3.60
CA PHE A 437 10.92 20.72 3.55
C PHE A 437 10.56 21.89 4.49
N THR A 438 11.40 22.94 4.52
CA THR A 438 11.15 24.19 5.26
C THR A 438 11.33 25.45 4.40
N GLY A 439 10.56 26.50 4.72
CA GLY A 439 10.57 27.74 3.95
C GLY A 439 10.18 27.51 2.48
N ASN A 440 10.92 28.10 1.55
CA ASN A 440 10.64 28.01 0.11
C ASN A 440 10.86 26.60 -0.46
N SER A 441 11.72 25.78 0.14
CA SER A 441 11.99 24.40 -0.32
C SER A 441 10.76 23.48 -0.24
N ALA A 442 9.82 23.75 0.66
CA ALA A 442 8.62 22.95 0.84
C ALA A 442 7.66 22.92 -0.37
N MET A 443 7.87 23.82 -1.35
CA MET A 443 7.11 23.88 -2.61
C MET A 443 7.87 23.28 -3.80
N ASP A 444 9.15 22.93 -3.64
CA ASP A 444 10.00 22.42 -4.73
C ASP A 444 9.76 20.93 -4.98
N LYS A 445 9.17 20.64 -6.15
CA LYS A 445 8.88 19.26 -6.58
C LYS A 445 10.11 18.52 -7.12
N SER A 446 11.23 19.20 -7.39
CA SER A 446 12.47 18.58 -7.87
C SER A 446 13.21 17.80 -6.78
N LEU A 447 12.89 18.06 -5.50
CA LEU A 447 13.47 17.35 -4.36
C LEU A 447 13.01 15.89 -4.27
N PHE A 448 11.77 15.58 -4.67
CA PHE A 448 11.21 14.22 -4.55
C PHE A 448 12.00 13.19 -5.38
N PRO A 449 12.26 13.39 -6.70
CA PRO A 449 13.12 12.49 -7.47
C PRO A 449 14.53 12.31 -6.88
N THR A 450 15.15 13.39 -6.38
CA THR A 450 16.50 13.34 -5.80
C THR A 450 16.55 12.46 -4.56
N LEU A 451 15.61 12.64 -3.63
CA LEU A 451 15.50 11.79 -2.42
C LEU A 451 15.14 10.34 -2.78
N GLN A 452 14.31 10.13 -3.81
CA GLN A 452 13.94 8.79 -4.30
C GLN A 452 15.11 8.03 -4.93
N VAL A 453 15.98 8.72 -5.68
CA VAL A 453 17.20 8.11 -6.24
C VAL A 453 18.16 7.67 -5.14
N GLU A 454 18.38 8.49 -4.10
CA GLU A 454 19.31 8.11 -3.02
C GLU A 454 18.72 7.02 -2.10
N LEU A 455 17.40 7.00 -1.89
CA LEU A 455 16.71 5.86 -1.29
C LEU A 455 16.93 4.57 -2.10
N GLU A 456 16.75 4.63 -3.42
CA GLU A 456 16.90 3.46 -4.29
C GLU A 456 18.34 2.94 -4.33
N ASN A 457 19.34 3.84 -4.44
CA ASN A 457 20.76 3.50 -4.36
C ASN A 457 21.08 2.76 -3.04
N SER A 458 20.61 3.30 -1.92
CA SER A 458 20.83 2.72 -0.59
C SER A 458 20.11 1.38 -0.43
N ARG A 459 18.86 1.28 -0.87
CA ARG A 459 18.09 0.02 -0.88
C ARG A 459 18.75 -1.06 -1.74
N PHE A 460 19.37 -0.69 -2.86
CA PHE A 460 20.12 -1.64 -3.69
C PHE A 460 21.37 -2.18 -2.97
N LEU A 461 22.11 -1.33 -2.26
CA LEU A 461 23.23 -1.77 -1.40
C LEU A 461 22.76 -2.69 -0.27
N MET A 462 21.67 -2.33 0.42
CA MET A 462 21.04 -3.21 1.43
C MET A 462 20.61 -4.56 0.83
N TYR A 463 20.04 -4.55 -0.39
CA TYR A 463 19.69 -5.78 -1.11
C TYR A 463 20.93 -6.63 -1.40
N LYS A 464 22.03 -6.05 -1.88
CA LYS A 464 23.29 -6.78 -2.11
C LYS A 464 23.79 -7.43 -0.82
N ILE A 465 23.75 -6.70 0.29
CA ILE A 465 24.15 -7.21 1.62
C ILE A 465 23.30 -8.42 2.01
N PHE A 466 21.97 -8.30 1.94
CA PHE A 466 21.04 -9.38 2.30
C PHE A 466 21.18 -10.58 1.36
N HIS A 467 21.30 -10.32 0.04
CA HIS A 467 21.51 -11.34 -0.98
C HIS A 467 22.76 -12.18 -0.72
N ASP A 468 23.90 -11.54 -0.47
CA ASP A 468 25.17 -12.27 -0.30
C ASP A 468 25.19 -13.09 1.00
N ILE A 469 24.58 -12.60 2.08
CA ILE A 469 24.38 -13.37 3.32
C ILE A 469 23.43 -14.56 3.09
N LEU A 470 22.37 -14.42 2.28
CA LEU A 470 21.43 -15.50 1.95
C LEU A 470 22.00 -16.51 0.94
N VAL A 471 22.89 -16.10 0.03
CA VAL A 471 23.56 -17.01 -0.91
C VAL A 471 24.51 -17.95 -0.17
N ASN A 472 25.26 -17.45 0.82
CA ASN A 472 26.16 -18.26 1.63
C ASN A 472 25.37 -19.26 2.52
N SER A 473 25.66 -20.55 2.38
CA SER A 473 24.84 -21.63 2.96
C SER A 473 24.86 -21.66 4.49
N SER A 474 25.99 -21.32 5.12
CA SER A 474 26.13 -21.32 6.59
C SER A 474 25.42 -20.16 7.29
N SER A 475 25.10 -19.07 6.58
CA SER A 475 24.41 -17.89 7.15
C SER A 475 22.94 -17.78 6.75
N ARG A 476 22.47 -18.57 5.77
CA ARG A 476 21.13 -18.45 5.19
C ARG A 476 20.01 -18.64 6.21
N GLU A 477 20.08 -19.68 7.03
CA GLU A 477 19.03 -20.01 7.99
C GLU A 477 18.90 -18.93 9.07
N SER A 478 20.01 -18.54 9.71
CA SER A 478 20.06 -17.43 10.67
C SER A 478 19.53 -16.12 10.06
N MET A 479 19.84 -15.84 8.79
CA MET A 479 19.37 -14.65 8.10
C MET A 479 17.86 -14.68 7.80
N LEU A 480 17.30 -15.84 7.47
CA LEU A 480 15.85 -16.01 7.34
C LEU A 480 15.14 -15.88 8.71
N ALA A 481 15.72 -16.45 9.76
CA ALA A 481 15.22 -16.33 11.14
C ALA A 481 15.24 -14.87 11.63
N TYR A 482 16.29 -14.11 11.29
CA TYR A 482 16.37 -12.66 11.54
C TYR A 482 15.25 -11.89 10.84
N VAL A 483 15.00 -12.14 9.54
CA VAL A 483 13.87 -11.53 8.82
C VAL A 483 12.52 -11.91 9.45
N ALA A 484 12.32 -13.17 9.82
CA ALA A 484 11.11 -13.63 10.49
C ALA A 484 10.89 -12.92 11.85
N ALA A 485 11.95 -12.74 12.64
CA ALA A 485 11.92 -12.01 13.89
C ALA A 485 11.54 -10.53 13.69
N LEU A 486 12.13 -9.85 12.68
CA LEU A 486 11.77 -8.47 12.33
C LEU A 486 10.27 -8.32 12.05
N LEU A 487 9.67 -9.27 11.33
CA LEU A 487 8.23 -9.27 11.05
C LEU A 487 7.41 -9.54 12.32
N LYS A 488 7.75 -10.58 13.09
CA LYS A 488 7.07 -10.98 14.33
C LYS A 488 7.02 -9.85 15.36
N HIS A 489 8.15 -9.17 15.61
CA HIS A 489 8.20 -8.05 16.56
C HIS A 489 7.46 -6.78 16.09
N ASN A 490 7.05 -6.74 14.82
CA ASN A 490 6.35 -5.61 14.22
C ASN A 490 4.91 -5.93 13.79
N GLU A 491 4.41 -7.14 14.02
CA GLU A 491 3.08 -7.60 13.60
C GLU A 491 1.93 -6.68 14.07
N LYS A 492 2.05 -6.10 15.28
CA LYS A 492 1.05 -5.15 15.80
C LYS A 492 0.87 -3.89 14.93
N ARG A 493 1.75 -3.63 13.94
CA ARG A 493 1.54 -2.59 12.91
C ARG A 493 0.28 -2.82 12.06
N LYS A 494 -0.22 -4.06 11.96
CA LYS A 494 -1.51 -4.39 11.32
C LYS A 494 -2.73 -3.81 12.07
N GLN A 495 -2.60 -3.48 13.35
CA GLN A 495 -3.74 -3.07 14.19
C GLN A 495 -4.25 -1.66 13.83
N MET A 496 -5.58 -1.49 13.80
CA MET A 496 -6.25 -0.21 13.52
C MET A 496 -5.79 0.95 14.44
N GLN A 497 -5.35 0.62 15.67
CA GLN A 497 -4.74 1.55 16.62
C GLN A 497 -3.45 0.96 17.20
N SER A 498 -2.40 0.86 16.37
CA SER A 498 -1.06 0.50 16.83
C SER A 498 -0.43 1.56 17.74
N ASP A 499 0.32 1.14 18.76
CA ASP A 499 1.24 2.05 19.47
C ASP A 499 2.53 2.23 18.66
N ASP A 500 2.65 3.35 17.98
CA ASP A 500 3.84 3.67 17.14
C ASP A 500 5.15 3.78 17.97
N ARG A 501 5.10 3.83 19.30
CA ARG A 501 6.30 3.92 20.17
C ARG A 501 6.98 2.58 20.40
N SER A 502 6.23 1.48 20.45
CA SER A 502 6.77 0.12 20.64
C SER A 502 7.23 -0.56 19.33
N LEU A 503 6.98 0.08 18.19
CA LEU A 503 7.16 -0.49 16.85
C LEU A 503 8.25 0.24 16.04
N ALA A 504 8.77 -0.45 15.02
CA ALA A 504 9.63 0.15 13.99
C ALA A 504 8.87 1.21 13.19
N GLY A 505 9.61 2.22 12.70
CA GLY A 505 9.05 3.26 11.85
C GLY A 505 8.80 2.80 10.41
N ASP A 506 8.19 3.69 9.62
CA ASP A 506 7.80 3.36 8.25
C ASP A 506 9.01 3.28 7.30
N GLY A 507 10.06 4.09 7.48
CA GLY A 507 11.26 4.03 6.63
C GLY A 507 12.02 2.71 6.78
N PHE A 508 12.28 2.28 8.02
CA PHE A 508 12.89 0.97 8.30
C PHE A 508 12.13 -0.18 7.61
N MET A 509 10.80 -0.22 7.82
CA MET A 509 9.97 -1.31 7.29
C MET A 509 9.84 -1.27 5.76
N LEU A 510 9.81 -0.09 5.14
CA LEU A 510 9.78 0.04 3.68
C LEU A 510 11.13 -0.30 3.03
N ASN A 511 12.25 -0.11 3.72
CA ASN A 511 13.56 -0.58 3.25
C ASN A 511 13.64 -2.11 3.30
N LEU A 512 13.24 -2.74 4.40
CA LEU A 512 13.13 -4.20 4.51
C LEU A 512 12.23 -4.77 3.40
N LEU A 513 11.05 -4.16 3.20
CA LEU A 513 10.13 -4.51 2.12
C LEU A 513 10.80 -4.42 0.75
N SER A 514 11.51 -3.33 0.45
CA SER A 514 12.17 -3.14 -0.84
C SER A 514 13.27 -4.18 -1.09
N VAL A 515 13.99 -4.60 -0.05
CA VAL A 515 14.98 -5.68 -0.13
C VAL A 515 14.31 -7.03 -0.42
N LEU A 516 13.25 -7.36 0.32
CA LEU A 516 12.49 -8.60 0.13
C LEU A 516 11.81 -8.67 -1.25
N GLN A 517 11.24 -7.56 -1.72
CA GLN A 517 10.76 -7.42 -3.10
C GLN A 517 11.85 -7.77 -4.10
N MET A 518 13.04 -7.15 -4.03
CA MET A 518 14.14 -7.42 -4.97
C MET A 518 14.64 -8.87 -4.92
N LEU A 519 14.67 -9.51 -3.74
CA LEU A 519 14.97 -10.94 -3.60
C LEU A 519 13.90 -11.82 -4.25
N SER A 520 12.62 -11.44 -4.13
CA SER A 520 11.49 -12.20 -4.66
C SER A 520 11.33 -12.13 -6.19
N VAL A 521 11.89 -11.12 -6.89
CA VAL A 521 11.75 -10.92 -8.35
C VAL A 521 12.11 -12.16 -9.19
N LYS A 522 13.05 -12.99 -8.73
CA LYS A 522 13.48 -14.21 -9.43
C LYS A 522 12.74 -15.48 -8.99
N VAL A 523 11.83 -15.38 -8.04
CA VAL A 523 10.97 -16.49 -7.63
C VAL A 523 9.85 -16.62 -8.65
N LYS A 524 9.74 -17.81 -9.23
CA LYS A 524 8.60 -18.18 -10.08
C LYS A 524 7.51 -18.82 -9.23
N THR A 525 6.26 -18.50 -9.52
CA THR A 525 5.08 -18.94 -8.77
C THR A 525 4.93 -20.47 -8.76
N ASP A 526 5.35 -21.16 -9.83
CA ASP A 526 5.40 -22.63 -9.94
C ASP A 526 6.31 -23.33 -8.88
N LYS A 527 7.19 -22.57 -8.22
CA LYS A 527 8.09 -23.05 -7.15
C LYS A 527 7.64 -22.66 -5.75
N VAL A 528 6.50 -21.98 -5.61
CA VAL A 528 5.92 -21.60 -4.31
C VAL A 528 5.00 -22.73 -3.85
N ASP A 529 5.30 -23.36 -2.71
CA ASP A 529 4.43 -24.38 -2.13
C ASP A 529 3.21 -23.73 -1.48
N ALA A 530 2.02 -24.00 -2.04
CA ALA A 530 0.76 -23.47 -1.54
C ALA A 530 0.37 -23.98 -0.13
N LEU A 531 0.97 -25.07 0.34
CA LEU A 531 0.75 -25.57 1.70
C LEU A 531 1.69 -24.93 2.74
N TYR A 532 2.67 -24.12 2.33
CA TYR A 532 3.66 -23.54 3.25
C TYR A 532 3.07 -22.70 4.40
N PRO A 533 2.02 -21.87 4.24
CA PRO A 533 1.40 -21.14 5.37
C PRO A 533 0.89 -22.04 6.49
N PHE A 534 0.62 -23.31 6.18
CA PHE A 534 0.12 -24.32 7.10
C PHE A 534 1.20 -25.30 7.58
N HIS A 535 2.43 -25.16 7.05
CA HIS A 535 3.54 -26.05 7.34
C HIS A 535 4.03 -25.84 8.79
N PRO A 536 4.35 -26.90 9.56
CA PRO A 536 4.81 -26.77 10.95
C PRO A 536 6.04 -25.85 11.14
N SER A 537 6.96 -25.88 10.18
CA SER A 537 8.14 -25.01 10.08
C SER A 537 7.89 -23.68 9.34
N SER A 538 6.64 -23.21 9.21
CA SER A 538 6.40 -21.86 8.69
C SER A 538 7.01 -20.82 9.62
N MET A 539 7.74 -19.85 9.05
CA MET A 539 8.42 -18.80 9.81
C MET A 539 7.47 -17.71 10.34
N VAL A 540 6.25 -17.63 9.83
CA VAL A 540 5.20 -16.71 10.26
C VAL A 540 3.90 -17.51 10.39
N ASP A 541 3.17 -17.30 11.48
CA ASP A 541 1.91 -17.99 11.75
C ASP A 541 0.72 -17.23 11.13
N VAL A 542 -0.32 -17.97 10.75
CA VAL A 542 -1.58 -17.45 10.19
C VAL A 542 -2.82 -18.08 10.86
N LYS A 543 -2.64 -18.87 11.93
CA LYS A 543 -3.76 -19.57 12.60
C LYS A 543 -4.86 -18.65 13.13
N ASP A 544 -4.47 -17.46 13.62
CA ASP A 544 -5.38 -16.49 14.21
C ASP A 544 -6.03 -15.54 13.17
N ASP A 545 -5.58 -15.58 11.91
CA ASP A 545 -6.14 -14.75 10.84
C ASP A 545 -7.55 -15.24 10.42
N THR A 546 -8.41 -14.29 10.02
CA THR A 546 -9.66 -14.61 9.31
C THR A 546 -9.35 -15.23 7.96
N ARG A 547 -10.12 -16.25 7.55
CA ARG A 547 -9.85 -17.08 6.37
C ARG A 547 -10.93 -16.91 5.32
N LEU A 548 -10.56 -17.02 4.04
CA LEU A 548 -11.43 -16.74 2.90
C LEU A 548 -12.79 -17.46 2.95
N LYS A 549 -12.88 -18.66 3.53
CA LYS A 549 -14.16 -19.38 3.66
C LYS A 549 -14.30 -20.28 4.88
N LEU A 550 -13.25 -21.01 5.28
CA LEU A 550 -13.30 -21.92 6.43
C LEU A 550 -13.39 -21.13 7.75
N THR A 551 -14.16 -21.65 8.70
CA THR A 551 -14.04 -21.26 10.12
C THR A 551 -12.73 -21.77 10.71
N SER A 552 -12.31 -21.21 11.85
CA SER A 552 -11.09 -21.64 12.55
C SER A 552 -11.13 -23.13 12.94
N GLN A 553 -12.32 -23.65 13.28
CA GLN A 553 -12.50 -25.07 13.60
C GLN A 553 -12.37 -25.95 12.35
N GLU A 554 -13.10 -25.65 11.26
CA GLU A 554 -13.02 -26.43 10.01
C GLU A 554 -11.60 -26.42 9.41
N ALA A 555 -10.87 -25.32 9.58
CA ALA A 555 -9.47 -25.23 9.20
C ALA A 555 -8.58 -26.12 10.08
N GLN A 556 -8.78 -26.14 11.40
CA GLN A 556 -8.03 -27.03 12.30
C GLN A 556 -8.34 -28.50 12.03
N ASP A 557 -9.62 -28.87 11.84
CA ASP A 557 -10.04 -30.23 11.51
C ASP A 557 -9.39 -30.71 10.21
N TRP A 558 -9.34 -29.84 9.18
CA TRP A 558 -8.65 -30.11 7.93
C TRP A 558 -7.13 -30.28 8.10
N LEU A 559 -6.48 -29.46 8.93
CA LEU A 559 -5.05 -29.58 9.20
C LEU A 559 -4.72 -30.87 9.97
N ASP A 560 -5.55 -31.25 10.95
CA ASP A 560 -5.40 -32.50 11.70
C ASP A 560 -5.65 -33.73 10.82
N GLU A 561 -6.54 -33.63 9.84
CA GLU A 561 -6.78 -34.65 8.80
C GLU A 561 -5.58 -34.75 7.84
N LEU A 562 -5.03 -33.61 7.39
CA LEU A 562 -3.84 -33.55 6.54
C LEU A 562 -2.61 -34.12 7.25
N ASN A 563 -2.35 -33.73 8.49
CA ASN A 563 -1.21 -34.16 9.30
C ASN A 563 -1.17 -35.68 9.56
N LYS A 564 -2.32 -36.38 9.49
CA LYS A 564 -2.38 -37.85 9.67
C LYS A 564 -1.90 -38.63 8.44
N GLY A 565 -1.96 -38.03 7.25
CA GLY A 565 -1.68 -38.72 5.98
C GLY A 565 -0.61 -38.09 5.09
N PHE A 566 -0.20 -36.85 5.37
CA PHE A 566 0.70 -36.07 4.52
C PHE A 566 2.13 -36.00 5.10
N GLN A 567 3.12 -36.32 4.28
CA GLN A 567 4.54 -36.12 4.63
C GLN A 567 4.99 -34.72 4.18
N TRP A 568 5.15 -33.83 5.15
CA TRP A 568 5.70 -32.49 4.96
C TRP A 568 7.12 -32.54 4.38
N LYS A 569 7.39 -31.68 3.39
CA LYS A 569 8.71 -31.53 2.76
C LYS A 569 9.39 -30.29 3.30
N GLU A 570 10.71 -30.36 3.49
CA GLU A 570 11.50 -29.21 3.93
C GLU A 570 11.25 -27.97 3.03
N PRO A 571 10.84 -26.83 3.61
CA PRO A 571 10.55 -25.62 2.84
C PRO A 571 11.77 -25.10 2.10
N LYS A 572 11.62 -24.83 0.80
CA LYS A 572 12.72 -24.31 -0.03
C LYS A 572 12.80 -22.79 0.08
N PHE A 573 14.01 -22.25 -0.04
CA PHE A 573 14.27 -20.81 -0.02
C PHE A 573 13.33 -19.96 -0.90
N PRO A 574 13.00 -20.32 -2.17
CA PRO A 574 12.09 -19.51 -2.99
C PRO A 574 10.70 -19.35 -2.34
N THR A 575 10.17 -20.43 -1.75
CA THR A 575 8.90 -20.43 -1.02
C THR A 575 8.98 -19.55 0.23
N GLN A 576 9.99 -19.78 1.07
CA GLN A 576 10.21 -19.01 2.30
C GLN A 576 10.37 -17.51 2.01
N CYS A 577 11.19 -17.16 1.02
CA CYS A 577 11.43 -15.78 0.58
C CYS A 577 10.15 -15.11 0.08
N TRP A 578 9.34 -15.81 -0.73
CA TRP A 578 8.10 -15.25 -1.27
C TRP A 578 7.07 -14.98 -0.17
N PHE A 579 6.85 -15.93 0.75
CA PHE A 579 5.92 -15.71 1.86
C PHE A 579 6.41 -14.66 2.87
N LEU A 580 7.72 -14.61 3.19
CA LEU A 580 8.28 -13.52 4.00
C LEU A 580 8.09 -12.16 3.32
N THR A 581 8.20 -12.09 2.00
CA THR A 581 7.91 -10.87 1.22
C THR A 581 6.42 -10.51 1.29
N LEU A 582 5.52 -11.48 1.21
CA LEU A 582 4.07 -11.27 1.34
C LEU A 582 3.70 -10.73 2.73
N HIS A 583 4.12 -11.40 3.81
CA HIS A 583 3.90 -10.91 5.17
C HIS A 583 4.53 -9.51 5.41
N CYS A 584 5.67 -9.22 4.77
CA CYS A 584 6.27 -7.89 4.84
C CYS A 584 5.41 -6.82 4.14
N HIS A 585 4.67 -7.12 3.08
CA HIS A 585 3.75 -6.14 2.46
C HIS A 585 2.65 -5.74 3.46
N THR A 586 2.00 -6.70 4.12
CA THR A 586 0.94 -6.47 5.12
C THR A 586 1.43 -5.73 6.37
N ILE A 587 2.69 -5.95 6.80
CA ILE A 587 3.24 -5.33 8.02
C ILE A 587 3.92 -3.97 7.73
N ALA A 588 4.51 -3.80 6.54
CA ALA A 588 5.21 -2.58 6.15
C ALA A 588 4.35 -1.63 5.33
N LEU A 589 3.87 -2.08 4.16
CA LEU A 589 3.26 -1.25 3.12
C LEU A 589 1.87 -0.77 3.55
N ILE A 590 0.95 -1.71 3.81
CA ILE A 590 -0.47 -1.41 4.08
C ILE A 590 -0.63 -0.44 5.28
N PRO A 591 0.06 -0.61 6.43
CA PRO A 591 0.03 0.38 7.51
C PRO A 591 0.61 1.75 7.14
N ALA A 592 1.59 1.82 6.24
CA ALA A 592 2.14 3.09 5.76
C ALA A 592 1.16 3.82 4.81
N LEU A 593 0.45 3.08 3.94
CA LEU A 593 -0.64 3.62 3.11
C LEU A 593 -1.74 4.24 4.00
N HIS A 594 -2.19 3.47 5.00
CA HIS A 594 -3.17 3.91 5.98
C HIS A 594 -2.71 5.11 6.81
N ARG A 595 -1.46 5.14 7.31
CA ARG A 595 -0.89 6.29 8.03
C ARG A 595 -0.86 7.54 7.14
N TYR A 596 -0.50 7.41 5.86
CA TYR A 596 -0.52 8.53 4.91
C TYR A 596 -1.95 9.07 4.68
N GLN A 597 -2.93 8.21 4.38
CA GLN A 597 -4.33 8.62 4.22
C GLN A 597 -4.93 9.24 5.49
N ARG A 598 -4.57 8.73 6.68
CA ARG A 598 -4.97 9.31 7.97
C ARG A 598 -4.36 10.71 8.16
N ARG A 599 -3.07 10.89 7.83
CA ARG A 599 -2.38 12.20 7.85
C ARG A 599 -3.07 13.22 6.94
N LEU A 600 -3.51 12.81 5.74
CA LEU A 600 -4.28 13.65 4.81
C LEU A 600 -5.69 14.00 5.31
N ARG A 601 -6.38 13.10 6.01
CA ARG A 601 -7.66 13.41 6.68
C ARG A 601 -7.45 14.45 7.78
N SER A 602 -6.55 14.19 8.72
CA SER A 602 -6.26 15.12 9.83
C SER A 602 -5.80 16.50 9.36
N LEU A 603 -5.07 16.61 8.24
CA LEU A 603 -4.70 17.89 7.65
C LEU A 603 -5.93 18.66 7.13
N ARG A 604 -6.84 18.00 6.41
CA ARG A 604 -8.10 18.61 5.94
C ARG A 604 -9.01 19.02 7.10
N ASP A 605 -9.13 18.17 8.12
CA ASP A 605 -9.97 18.44 9.29
C ASP A 605 -9.45 19.64 10.09
N LEU A 606 -8.13 19.73 10.31
CA LEU A 606 -7.50 20.87 10.97
C LEU A 606 -7.59 22.16 10.14
N GLN A 607 -7.39 22.08 8.82
CA GLN A 607 -7.55 23.24 7.94
C GLN A 607 -8.99 23.76 8.01
N LYS A 608 -9.98 22.86 7.93
CA LYS A 608 -11.39 23.21 8.07
C LYS A 608 -11.72 23.87 9.42
N LEU A 609 -11.17 23.37 10.54
CA LEU A 609 -11.35 24.00 11.86
C LEU A 609 -10.73 25.41 11.94
N VAL A 610 -9.58 25.62 11.29
CA VAL A 610 -8.98 26.97 11.14
C VAL A 610 -9.87 27.88 10.33
N ASP A 611 -10.38 27.41 9.18
CA ASP A 611 -11.22 28.19 8.28
C ASP A 611 -12.57 28.53 8.93
N GLU A 612 -13.21 27.58 9.63
CA GLU A 612 -14.46 27.79 10.38
C GLU A 612 -14.29 28.82 11.51
N MET A 613 -13.18 28.78 12.28
CA MET A 613 -12.92 29.78 13.31
C MET A 613 -12.51 31.15 12.75
N MET A 614 -11.84 31.22 11.60
CA MET A 614 -11.53 32.48 10.94
C MET A 614 -12.76 33.13 10.30
N ASN A 615 -13.62 32.35 9.63
CA ASN A 615 -14.86 32.83 9.02
C ASN A 615 -15.90 33.30 10.06
N THR A 616 -15.74 32.92 11.32
CA THR A 616 -16.58 33.39 12.44
C THR A 616 -15.90 34.47 13.29
N GLU A 617 -14.74 35.02 12.88
CA GLU A 617 -13.94 35.95 13.70
C GLU A 617 -14.79 37.09 14.28
N ASP A 618 -15.61 37.76 13.47
CA ASP A 618 -16.43 38.90 13.91
C ASP A 618 -17.42 38.56 15.04
N GLN A 619 -17.84 37.30 15.16
CA GLN A 619 -18.77 36.83 16.19
C GLN A 619 -18.09 36.66 17.56
N TRP A 620 -16.79 36.37 17.60
CA TRP A 620 -16.07 36.08 18.84
C TRP A 620 -14.93 37.05 19.18
N LYS A 621 -14.48 37.89 18.24
CA LYS A 621 -13.39 38.86 18.41
C LYS A 621 -13.63 39.87 19.53
N GLY A 622 -14.88 40.20 19.81
CA GLY A 622 -15.29 41.08 20.92
C GLY A 622 -15.56 40.37 22.25
N LEU A 623 -15.45 39.04 22.33
CA LEU A 623 -15.78 38.25 23.51
C LEU A 623 -14.54 37.94 24.38
N PRO A 624 -14.69 37.67 25.70
CA PRO A 624 -13.55 37.45 26.61
C PRO A 624 -12.59 36.32 26.22
N PHE A 625 -13.04 35.38 25.39
CA PHE A 625 -12.25 34.24 24.89
C PHE A 625 -11.52 34.51 23.56
N ALA A 626 -11.56 35.72 23.01
CA ALA A 626 -10.91 36.06 21.75
C ALA A 626 -9.38 35.80 21.73
N SER A 627 -8.69 36.00 22.86
CA SER A 627 -7.27 35.68 23.01
C SER A 627 -7.00 34.18 22.90
N ARG A 628 -7.83 33.35 23.55
CA ARG A 628 -7.79 31.89 23.46
C ARG A 628 -8.05 31.40 22.04
N ASN A 629 -9.02 31.97 21.34
CA ASN A 629 -9.33 31.59 19.95
C ASN A 629 -8.18 31.92 19.00
N LYS A 630 -7.55 33.10 19.14
CA LYS A 630 -6.34 33.47 18.37
C LYS A 630 -5.16 32.52 18.62
N GLU A 631 -4.93 32.14 19.88
CA GLU A 631 -3.88 31.18 20.24
C GLU A 631 -4.18 29.76 19.71
N LEU A 632 -5.45 29.32 19.72
CA LEU A 632 -5.86 28.05 19.11
C LEU A 632 -5.61 28.05 17.59
N ILE A 633 -6.00 29.11 16.88
CA ILE A 633 -5.73 29.28 15.43
C ILE A 633 -4.22 29.23 15.16
N LYS A 634 -3.40 29.91 15.98
CA LYS A 634 -1.93 29.88 15.87
C LYS A 634 -1.37 28.47 16.04
N ARG A 635 -1.82 27.72 17.05
CA ARG A 635 -1.42 26.32 17.29
C ARG A 635 -1.83 25.39 16.15
N TRP A 636 -3.06 25.48 15.68
CA TRP A 636 -3.51 24.67 14.53
C TRP A 636 -2.74 25.00 13.26
N LYS A 637 -2.46 26.28 12.97
CA LYS A 637 -1.61 26.67 11.83
C LYS A 637 -0.17 26.13 11.96
N GLN A 638 0.41 26.10 13.16
CA GLN A 638 1.70 25.45 13.41
C GLN A 638 1.64 23.92 13.22
N GLN A 639 0.56 23.28 13.69
CA GLN A 639 0.33 21.85 13.51
C GLN A 639 0.12 21.47 12.03
N ILE A 640 -0.60 22.30 11.26
CA ILE A 640 -0.76 22.14 9.81
C ILE A 640 0.60 22.21 9.12
N LYS A 641 1.46 23.20 9.42
CA LYS A 641 2.83 23.27 8.87
C LYS A 641 3.64 22.01 9.18
N LYS A 642 3.57 21.49 10.42
CA LYS A 642 4.23 20.22 10.79
C LYS A 642 3.66 19.03 9.99
N LEU A 643 2.34 18.93 9.85
CA LEU A 643 1.70 17.84 9.10
C LEU A 643 1.98 17.93 7.59
N GLN A 644 2.06 19.13 7.01
CA GLN A 644 2.48 19.35 5.62
C GLN A 644 3.91 18.86 5.37
N ARG A 645 4.82 19.15 6.30
CA ARG A 645 6.21 18.66 6.25
C ARG A 645 6.30 17.12 6.33
N ASN A 646 5.64 16.52 7.33
CA ASN A 646 5.60 15.06 7.46
C ASN A 646 4.87 14.39 6.27
N LYS A 647 3.91 15.08 5.64
CA LYS A 647 3.26 14.64 4.40
C LYS A 647 4.27 14.62 3.24
N ALA A 648 5.05 15.68 3.03
CA ALA A 648 6.04 15.75 1.95
C ALA A 648 7.15 14.68 2.09
N CYS A 649 7.69 14.50 3.31
CA CYS A 649 8.62 13.38 3.60
C CYS A 649 8.01 12.00 3.29
N ALA A 650 6.75 11.78 3.65
CA ALA A 650 6.07 10.53 3.35
C ALA A 650 5.80 10.35 1.85
N GLU A 651 5.45 11.42 1.11
CA GLU A 651 5.33 11.38 -0.36
C GLU A 651 6.66 11.02 -1.02
N ALA A 652 7.79 11.54 -0.54
CA ALA A 652 9.12 11.17 -1.05
C ALA A 652 9.44 9.67 -0.84
N GLY A 653 9.19 9.12 0.35
CA GLY A 653 9.56 7.75 0.69
C GLY A 653 8.57 6.66 0.25
N LEU A 654 7.27 6.97 0.23
CA LEU A 654 6.17 6.03 -0.02
C LEU A 654 5.68 6.05 -1.46
N LEU A 655 5.63 7.22 -2.11
CA LEU A 655 5.20 7.36 -3.51
C LEU A 655 6.38 7.27 -4.49
N ASP A 656 7.44 6.57 -4.08
CA ASP A 656 8.53 6.17 -4.95
C ASP A 656 8.03 5.20 -6.03
N LYS A 657 8.22 5.59 -7.29
CA LYS A 657 7.77 4.82 -8.46
C LYS A 657 8.39 3.43 -8.53
N ASN A 658 9.62 3.25 -8.03
CA ASN A 658 10.31 1.96 -8.09
C ASN A 658 9.77 1.01 -7.02
N LEU A 659 9.62 1.49 -5.78
CA LEU A 659 8.94 0.76 -4.70
C LEU A 659 7.51 0.35 -5.07
N ILE A 660 6.69 1.29 -5.58
CA ILE A 660 5.29 1.01 -5.94
C ILE A 660 5.20 0.08 -7.17
N ARG A 661 6.08 0.20 -8.16
CA ARG A 661 6.11 -0.74 -9.30
C ARG A 661 6.49 -2.15 -8.83
N ARG A 662 7.49 -2.30 -7.95
CA ARG A 662 7.84 -3.60 -7.35
C ARG A 662 6.69 -4.19 -6.53
N ALA A 663 5.96 -3.38 -5.77
CA ALA A 663 4.77 -3.82 -5.05
C ALA A 663 3.66 -4.31 -6.00
N LEU A 664 3.38 -3.59 -7.09
CA LEU A 664 2.41 -4.02 -8.11
C LEU A 664 2.83 -5.33 -8.78
N THR A 665 4.10 -5.48 -9.15
CA THR A 665 4.65 -6.73 -9.69
C THR A 665 4.53 -7.88 -8.69
N PHE A 666 4.85 -7.65 -7.42
CA PHE A 666 4.74 -8.66 -6.38
C PHE A 666 3.28 -9.09 -6.15
N TYR A 667 2.35 -8.14 -5.96
CA TYR A 667 0.92 -8.46 -5.84
C TYR A 667 0.34 -9.12 -7.10
N THR A 668 0.91 -8.89 -8.28
CA THR A 668 0.55 -9.64 -9.49
C THR A 668 0.96 -11.12 -9.38
N SER A 669 2.10 -11.44 -8.76
CA SER A 669 2.45 -12.84 -8.43
C SER A 669 1.55 -13.44 -7.34
N VAL A 670 1.03 -12.62 -6.41
CA VAL A 670 0.04 -13.06 -5.41
C VAL A 670 -1.32 -13.35 -6.07
N ALA A 671 -1.74 -12.50 -7.02
CA ALA A 671 -2.92 -12.75 -7.86
C ALA A 671 -2.75 -14.03 -8.70
N GLU A 672 -1.56 -14.27 -9.26
CA GLU A 672 -1.23 -15.52 -9.95
C GLU A 672 -1.35 -16.73 -9.00
N PHE A 673 -0.72 -16.66 -7.83
CA PHE A 673 -0.79 -17.71 -6.80
C PHE A 673 -2.23 -18.03 -6.39
N LEU A 674 -3.05 -16.99 -6.14
CA LEU A 674 -4.46 -17.15 -5.78
C LEU A 674 -5.28 -17.79 -6.91
N LEU A 675 -5.04 -17.41 -8.17
CA LEU A 675 -5.64 -18.08 -9.33
C LEU A 675 -5.22 -19.56 -9.43
N GLN A 676 -3.95 -19.87 -9.22
CA GLN A 676 -3.45 -21.24 -9.29
C GLN A 676 -4.04 -22.13 -8.19
N VAL A 677 -4.11 -21.63 -6.95
CA VAL A 677 -4.68 -22.37 -5.80
C VAL A 677 -6.20 -22.50 -5.89
N LEU A 678 -6.90 -21.52 -6.48
CA LEU A 678 -8.35 -21.57 -6.71
C LEU A 678 -8.75 -22.53 -7.85
N THR A 679 -7.99 -22.54 -8.94
CA THR A 679 -8.30 -23.36 -10.14
C THR A 679 -7.67 -24.75 -10.11
N GLY A 680 -6.66 -24.97 -9.27
CA GLY A 680 -5.89 -26.23 -9.20
C GLY A 680 -4.96 -26.46 -10.40
N LYS A 681 -4.64 -25.41 -11.17
CA LYS A 681 -3.84 -25.46 -12.40
C LYS A 681 -2.85 -24.29 -12.46
N PRO A 682 -1.80 -24.35 -13.31
CA PRO A 682 -1.02 -23.16 -13.68
C PRO A 682 -1.91 -22.04 -14.25
N TYR A 683 -1.40 -20.80 -14.26
CA TYR A 683 -2.15 -19.66 -14.79
C TYR A 683 -2.56 -19.87 -16.26
N GLU A 684 -3.86 -19.70 -16.52
CA GLU A 684 -4.46 -19.62 -17.85
C GLU A 684 -5.14 -18.25 -17.97
N TYR A 685 -4.98 -17.54 -19.11
CA TYR A 685 -5.56 -16.21 -19.32
C TYR A 685 -7.11 -16.20 -19.26
N ASN A 686 -7.74 -17.27 -19.75
CA ASN A 686 -9.19 -17.43 -19.75
C ASN A 686 -9.59 -18.75 -19.08
N PRO A 687 -9.56 -18.83 -17.74
CA PRO A 687 -9.96 -20.03 -17.01
C PRO A 687 -11.44 -20.36 -17.28
N GLN A 688 -11.76 -21.65 -17.30
CA GLN A 688 -13.12 -22.12 -17.55
C GLN A 688 -14.05 -21.77 -16.38
N LEU A 689 -14.88 -20.75 -16.57
CA LEU A 689 -15.98 -20.40 -15.67
C LEU A 689 -17.30 -21.06 -16.11
N PRO A 690 -18.25 -21.31 -15.19
CA PRO A 690 -18.13 -21.15 -13.74
C PRO A 690 -17.22 -22.21 -13.10
N LEU A 691 -16.47 -21.83 -12.07
CA LEU A 691 -15.71 -22.80 -11.26
C LEU A 691 -16.67 -23.73 -10.48
N PRO A 692 -16.19 -24.92 -10.04
CA PRO A 692 -16.94 -25.80 -9.14
C PRO A 692 -17.51 -25.07 -7.92
N GLN A 693 -18.66 -25.53 -7.41
CA GLN A 693 -19.31 -24.91 -6.24
C GLN A 693 -18.47 -25.03 -4.96
N GLU A 694 -17.77 -26.14 -4.80
CA GLU A 694 -16.82 -26.33 -3.70
C GLU A 694 -15.43 -25.81 -4.14
N SER A 695 -14.98 -24.77 -3.43
CA SER A 695 -13.64 -24.23 -3.55
C SER A 695 -12.62 -25.16 -2.87
N PRO A 696 -11.39 -25.31 -3.39
CA PRO A 696 -10.37 -26.14 -2.76
C PRO A 696 -10.16 -25.81 -1.27
N LYS A 697 -10.01 -26.82 -0.40
CA LYS A 697 -9.78 -26.60 1.04
C LYS A 697 -8.58 -25.68 1.30
N VAL A 698 -7.49 -25.82 0.52
CA VAL A 698 -6.30 -24.96 0.59
C VAL A 698 -6.64 -23.49 0.37
N PHE A 699 -7.31 -23.15 -0.75
CA PHE A 699 -7.77 -21.78 -1.02
C PHE A 699 -8.68 -21.26 0.10
N SER A 700 -9.64 -22.09 0.51
CA SER A 700 -10.66 -21.76 1.52
C SER A 700 -10.07 -21.49 2.92
N ALA A 701 -8.85 -22.00 3.18
CA ALA A 701 -8.11 -21.84 4.42
C ALA A 701 -7.11 -20.67 4.42
N LEU A 702 -6.83 -20.05 3.26
CA LEU A 702 -5.92 -18.89 3.18
C LEU A 702 -6.51 -17.67 3.90
N PRO A 703 -5.67 -16.77 4.46
CA PRO A 703 -6.14 -15.54 5.10
C PRO A 703 -6.90 -14.60 4.14
N GLU A 704 -7.93 -13.92 4.64
CA GLU A 704 -8.68 -12.90 3.87
C GLU A 704 -7.79 -11.76 3.37
N TRP A 705 -6.78 -11.38 4.16
CA TRP A 705 -5.89 -10.27 3.83
C TRP A 705 -5.04 -10.50 2.56
N TYR A 706 -4.87 -11.75 2.10
CA TYR A 706 -4.20 -12.05 0.82
C TYR A 706 -4.91 -11.38 -0.36
N VAL A 707 -6.23 -11.19 -0.26
CA VAL A 707 -7.06 -10.51 -1.28
C VAL A 707 -7.28 -9.04 -0.91
N GLU A 708 -7.41 -8.73 0.39
CA GLU A 708 -7.68 -7.38 0.88
C GLU A 708 -6.51 -6.43 0.59
N ASP A 709 -5.27 -6.87 0.84
CA ASP A 709 -4.05 -6.11 0.60
C ASP A 709 -3.91 -5.72 -0.88
N ILE A 710 -4.27 -6.61 -1.81
CA ILE A 710 -4.28 -6.34 -3.25
C ILE A 710 -5.29 -5.23 -3.57
N ALA A 711 -6.52 -5.34 -3.07
CA ALA A 711 -7.56 -4.37 -3.35
C ALA A 711 -7.24 -3.00 -2.75
N GLU A 712 -6.80 -2.93 -1.50
CA GLU A 712 -6.44 -1.68 -0.83
C GLU A 712 -5.24 -1.00 -1.50
N PHE A 713 -4.20 -1.76 -1.83
CA PHE A 713 -3.06 -1.26 -2.59
C PHE A 713 -3.48 -0.67 -3.94
N LEU A 714 -4.33 -1.38 -4.71
CA LEU A 714 -4.79 -0.88 -6.00
C LEU A 714 -5.62 0.41 -5.86
N LEU A 715 -6.55 0.49 -4.90
CA LEU A 715 -7.31 1.71 -4.63
C LEU A 715 -6.38 2.90 -4.29
N PHE A 716 -5.36 2.66 -3.46
CA PHE A 716 -4.36 3.68 -3.13
C PHE A 716 -3.55 4.13 -4.35
N VAL A 717 -3.00 3.19 -5.12
CA VAL A 717 -2.13 3.51 -6.26
C VAL A 717 -2.93 4.20 -7.37
N LEU A 718 -4.16 3.78 -7.63
CA LEU A 718 -5.07 4.46 -8.57
C LEU A 718 -5.39 5.90 -8.14
N GLN A 719 -5.46 6.17 -6.84
CA GLN A 719 -5.70 7.52 -6.33
C GLN A 719 -4.46 8.44 -6.43
N TYR A 720 -3.26 7.93 -6.11
CA TYR A 720 -2.07 8.77 -5.94
C TYR A 720 -1.01 8.65 -7.04
N THR A 721 -0.90 7.50 -7.71
CA THR A 721 0.10 7.23 -8.76
C THR A 721 -0.45 6.38 -9.93
N PRO A 722 -1.64 6.71 -10.49
CA PRO A 722 -2.36 5.84 -11.44
C PRO A 722 -1.56 5.45 -12.70
N GLY A 723 -0.60 6.28 -13.11
CA GLY A 723 0.30 5.95 -14.23
C GLY A 723 1.03 4.61 -14.05
N ILE A 724 1.41 4.22 -12.82
CA ILE A 724 2.10 2.95 -12.60
C ILE A 724 1.19 1.76 -12.91
N VAL A 725 -0.12 1.87 -12.63
CA VAL A 725 -1.09 0.82 -13.00
C VAL A 725 -1.24 0.77 -14.51
N VAL A 726 -1.44 1.93 -15.15
CA VAL A 726 -1.59 2.05 -16.62
C VAL A 726 -0.38 1.48 -17.37
N ASP A 727 0.83 1.76 -16.87
CA ASP A 727 2.08 1.42 -17.54
C ASP A 727 2.64 0.04 -17.13
N SER A 728 2.10 -0.63 -16.09
CA SER A 728 2.73 -1.85 -15.52
C SER A 728 1.77 -2.91 -14.95
N MET A 729 0.45 -2.77 -15.05
CA MET A 729 -0.51 -3.81 -14.63
C MET A 729 -0.61 -4.93 -15.67
N ASP A 730 -0.27 -6.16 -15.28
CA ASP A 730 -0.32 -7.35 -16.13
C ASP A 730 -1.76 -7.88 -16.29
N ASP A 731 -2.00 -8.65 -17.35
CA ASP A 731 -3.27 -9.33 -17.62
C ASP A 731 -3.60 -10.35 -16.51
N VAL A 732 -2.60 -10.94 -15.84
CA VAL A 732 -2.81 -11.81 -14.66
C VAL A 732 -3.65 -11.12 -13.58
N MET A 733 -3.36 -9.85 -13.29
CA MET A 733 -4.12 -9.08 -12.30
C MET A 733 -5.54 -8.79 -12.81
N VAL A 734 -5.72 -8.52 -14.11
CA VAL A 734 -7.05 -8.35 -14.72
C VAL A 734 -7.88 -9.64 -14.63
N THR A 735 -7.30 -10.78 -15.01
CA THR A 735 -7.95 -12.10 -14.89
C THR A 735 -8.33 -12.38 -13.43
N TRP A 736 -7.46 -12.08 -12.46
CA TRP A 736 -7.75 -12.27 -11.04
C TRP A 736 -8.92 -11.42 -10.53
N LEU A 737 -8.94 -10.11 -10.81
CA LEU A 737 -10.04 -9.23 -10.41
C LEU A 737 -11.39 -9.71 -11.00
N LEU A 738 -11.38 -10.15 -12.27
CA LEU A 738 -12.56 -10.67 -12.96
C LEU A 738 -13.03 -12.01 -12.39
N VAL A 739 -12.12 -12.97 -12.15
CA VAL A 739 -12.45 -14.27 -11.54
C VAL A 739 -13.00 -14.07 -10.14
N CYS A 740 -12.36 -13.24 -9.31
CA CYS A 740 -12.80 -12.95 -7.94
C CYS A 740 -14.26 -12.45 -7.88
N ILE A 741 -14.65 -11.53 -8.77
CA ILE A 741 -16.04 -11.06 -8.90
C ILE A 741 -16.97 -12.16 -9.45
N CYS A 742 -16.50 -12.98 -10.39
CA CYS A 742 -17.28 -14.05 -11.01
C CYS A 742 -17.33 -15.37 -10.21
N THR A 743 -16.69 -15.44 -9.04
CA THR A 743 -16.73 -16.62 -8.15
C THR A 743 -17.01 -16.25 -6.69
N PRO A 744 -18.10 -15.51 -6.39
CA PRO A 744 -18.40 -15.06 -5.03
C PRO A 744 -18.58 -16.24 -4.05
N GLN A 745 -18.97 -17.43 -4.53
CA GLN A 745 -19.07 -18.64 -3.70
C GLN A 745 -17.73 -19.15 -3.12
N ALA A 746 -16.59 -18.65 -3.63
CA ALA A 746 -15.27 -19.00 -3.12
C ALA A 746 -14.85 -18.16 -1.90
N ILE A 747 -15.49 -16.99 -1.69
CA ILE A 747 -15.16 -16.02 -0.63
C ILE A 747 -16.40 -15.78 0.24
N LYS A 748 -16.31 -16.12 1.52
CA LYS A 748 -17.43 -16.00 2.47
C LYS A 748 -17.75 -14.55 2.86
N ASN A 749 -16.73 -13.68 2.88
CA ASN A 749 -16.89 -12.27 3.22
C ASN A 749 -17.32 -11.44 1.99
N PRO A 750 -18.57 -10.95 1.90
CA PRO A 750 -19.04 -10.20 0.73
C PRO A 750 -18.37 -8.82 0.61
N TYR A 751 -17.88 -8.24 1.71
CA TYR A 751 -17.19 -6.95 1.69
C TYR A 751 -15.83 -7.00 0.98
N LEU A 752 -15.19 -8.17 0.97
CA LEU A 752 -13.94 -8.39 0.25
C LEU A 752 -14.17 -8.35 -1.27
N VAL A 753 -15.24 -8.99 -1.74
CA VAL A 753 -15.70 -8.89 -3.14
C VAL A 753 -16.15 -7.45 -3.46
N ALA A 754 -16.80 -6.76 -2.53
CA ALA A 754 -17.19 -5.36 -2.71
C ALA A 754 -16.00 -4.41 -2.91
N LYS A 755 -14.88 -4.60 -2.17
CA LYS A 755 -13.63 -3.86 -2.40
C LYS A 755 -13.05 -4.14 -3.80
N VAL A 756 -13.13 -5.37 -4.29
CA VAL A 756 -12.69 -5.72 -5.66
C VAL A 756 -13.60 -5.07 -6.73
N VAL A 757 -14.91 -4.99 -6.47
CA VAL A 757 -15.85 -4.21 -7.32
C VAL A 757 -15.55 -2.71 -7.27
N GLU A 758 -15.12 -2.16 -6.13
CA GLU A 758 -14.65 -0.76 -6.03
C GLU A 758 -13.38 -0.52 -6.85
N VAL A 759 -12.40 -1.44 -6.82
CA VAL A 759 -11.20 -1.38 -7.69
C VAL A 759 -11.62 -1.37 -9.17
N LEU A 760 -12.51 -2.28 -9.57
CA LEU A 760 -13.05 -2.33 -10.93
C LEU A 760 -13.77 -1.03 -11.28
N PHE A 761 -14.57 -0.46 -10.37
CA PHE A 761 -15.24 0.82 -10.56
C PHE A 761 -14.25 1.97 -10.78
N VAL A 762 -13.18 2.09 -9.98
CA VAL A 762 -12.17 3.15 -10.15
C VAL A 762 -11.41 3.00 -11.48
N LEU A 763 -11.05 1.77 -11.86
CA LEU A 763 -10.44 1.45 -13.17
C LEU A 763 -11.38 1.79 -14.34
N HIS A 764 -12.67 1.51 -14.17
CA HIS A 764 -13.70 1.75 -15.18
C HIS A 764 -14.13 3.23 -15.26
N SER A 765 -14.02 3.99 -14.16
CA SER A 765 -14.57 5.34 -14.08
C SER A 765 -13.86 6.31 -15.04
N GLY A 766 -14.61 6.81 -16.03
CA GLY A 766 -14.15 7.88 -16.96
C GLY A 766 -13.83 9.22 -16.28
N VAL A 767 -13.89 9.27 -14.94
CA VAL A 767 -13.44 10.36 -14.07
C VAL A 767 -11.93 10.62 -14.23
N VAL A 768 -11.16 9.59 -14.59
CA VAL A 768 -9.72 9.73 -14.90
C VAL A 768 -9.48 9.30 -16.35
N PRO A 769 -9.38 10.24 -17.31
CA PRO A 769 -9.17 9.93 -18.74
C PRO A 769 -7.94 9.05 -19.04
N ARG A 770 -6.97 9.02 -18.12
CA ARG A 770 -5.74 8.20 -18.22
C ARG A 770 -6.00 6.69 -18.11
N ASN A 771 -7.14 6.26 -17.57
CA ASN A 771 -7.43 4.83 -17.32
C ASN A 771 -7.99 4.09 -18.56
N GLN A 772 -8.26 4.78 -19.66
CA GLN A 772 -8.96 4.23 -20.83
C GLN A 772 -8.33 2.95 -21.41
N SER A 773 -6.99 2.83 -21.41
CA SER A 773 -6.31 1.63 -21.93
C SER A 773 -6.54 0.38 -21.06
N ILE A 774 -6.54 0.52 -19.73
CA ILE A 774 -6.89 -0.59 -18.83
C ILE A 774 -8.39 -0.90 -18.94
N GLN A 775 -9.25 0.12 -18.98
CA GLN A 775 -10.69 -0.07 -19.16
C GLN A 775 -10.98 -0.90 -20.42
N GLN A 776 -10.31 -0.58 -21.54
CA GLN A 776 -10.42 -1.37 -22.78
C GLN A 776 -9.91 -2.81 -22.61
N ARG A 777 -8.77 -3.04 -21.94
CA ARG A 777 -8.27 -4.41 -21.65
C ARG A 777 -9.24 -5.23 -20.81
N ILE A 778 -9.82 -4.63 -19.77
CA ILE A 778 -10.84 -5.27 -18.92
C ILE A 778 -12.07 -5.61 -19.74
N MET A 779 -12.63 -4.64 -20.47
CA MET A 779 -13.85 -4.83 -21.24
C MET A 779 -13.68 -5.85 -22.37
N ASN A 780 -12.52 -5.91 -23.02
CA ASN A 780 -12.23 -6.88 -24.08
C ASN A 780 -11.94 -8.30 -23.55
N HIS A 781 -11.76 -8.48 -22.23
CA HIS A 781 -11.43 -9.77 -21.64
C HIS A 781 -12.61 -10.77 -21.80
N PRO A 782 -12.39 -12.04 -22.19
CA PRO A 782 -13.48 -12.99 -22.43
C PRO A 782 -14.45 -13.19 -21.24
N ILE A 783 -13.92 -13.17 -20.01
CA ILE A 783 -14.74 -13.20 -18.78
C ILE A 783 -15.66 -11.97 -18.66
N SER A 784 -15.21 -10.78 -19.08
CA SER A 784 -16.03 -9.56 -19.08
C SER A 784 -17.21 -9.70 -20.04
N HIS A 785 -16.96 -10.16 -21.26
CA HIS A 785 -18.00 -10.38 -22.27
C HIS A 785 -19.08 -11.39 -21.83
N LEU A 786 -18.69 -12.49 -21.19
CA LEU A 786 -19.57 -13.65 -20.98
C LEU A 786 -20.22 -13.72 -19.60
N TYR A 787 -19.51 -13.34 -18.55
CA TYR A 787 -19.89 -13.66 -17.17
C TYR A 787 -20.09 -12.42 -16.29
N LEU A 788 -19.24 -11.41 -16.43
CA LEU A 788 -19.20 -10.27 -15.51
C LEU A 788 -20.57 -9.56 -15.33
N PRO A 789 -21.39 -9.29 -16.37
CA PRO A 789 -22.70 -8.64 -16.17
C PRO A 789 -23.66 -9.48 -15.32
N SER A 790 -23.69 -10.80 -15.53
CA SER A 790 -24.52 -11.74 -14.77
C SER A 790 -24.10 -11.79 -13.29
N TYR A 791 -22.80 -11.89 -13.01
CA TYR A 791 -22.28 -11.88 -11.63
C TYR A 791 -22.42 -10.53 -10.94
N LEU A 792 -22.32 -9.40 -11.65
CA LEU A 792 -22.59 -8.07 -11.09
C LEU A 792 -24.07 -7.90 -10.69
N MET A 793 -25.02 -8.34 -11.54
CA MET A 793 -26.46 -8.32 -11.21
C MET A 793 -26.81 -9.27 -10.05
N LYS A 794 -26.16 -10.44 -9.99
CA LYS A 794 -26.26 -11.34 -8.84
C LYS A 794 -25.71 -10.69 -7.56
N PHE A 795 -24.50 -10.14 -7.60
CA PHE A 795 -23.88 -9.53 -6.43
C PHE A 795 -24.64 -8.29 -5.93
N TYR A 796 -25.17 -7.45 -6.83
CA TYR A 796 -26.11 -6.36 -6.51
C TYR A 796 -27.29 -6.84 -5.64
N THR A 797 -27.73 -8.07 -5.89
CA THR A 797 -28.86 -8.71 -5.23
C THR A 797 -28.47 -9.38 -3.91
N ASP A 798 -27.30 -10.03 -3.86
CA ASP A 798 -26.84 -10.76 -2.68
C ASP A 798 -26.37 -9.83 -1.53
N VAL A 799 -25.98 -8.59 -1.82
CA VAL A 799 -25.64 -7.58 -0.78
C VAL A 799 -26.85 -6.98 -0.03
N GLU A 800 -28.06 -7.51 -0.20
CA GLU A 800 -29.24 -7.12 0.60
C GLU A 800 -29.28 -7.77 2.00
N THR A 801 -28.51 -8.84 2.22
CA THR A 801 -28.53 -9.63 3.46
C THR A 801 -27.12 -10.02 3.92
N THR A 802 -26.24 -9.04 4.13
CA THR A 802 -24.89 -9.24 4.69
C THR A 802 -24.89 -9.38 6.22
N GLY A 803 -25.96 -9.00 6.90
CA GLY A 803 -26.20 -9.26 8.33
C GLY A 803 -25.43 -8.36 9.30
N SER A 804 -25.02 -7.17 8.87
CA SER A 804 -24.18 -6.26 9.66
C SER A 804 -24.96 -5.05 10.21
N THR A 805 -24.43 -4.39 11.24
CA THR A 805 -25.10 -3.21 11.84
C THR A 805 -24.97 -1.92 11.01
N SER A 806 -24.06 -1.87 10.03
CA SER A 806 -23.86 -0.73 9.11
C SER A 806 -24.34 -1.00 7.67
N GLU A 807 -24.72 -2.25 7.38
CA GLU A 807 -25.20 -2.80 6.10
C GLU A 807 -26.10 -1.86 5.28
N PHE A 808 -27.04 -1.17 5.94
CA PHE A 808 -28.05 -0.36 5.28
C PHE A 808 -27.49 0.74 4.37
N TYR A 809 -26.39 1.40 4.76
CA TYR A 809 -25.79 2.48 3.97
C TYR A 809 -24.69 1.98 3.02
N GLU A 810 -23.96 0.93 3.43
CA GLU A 810 -22.86 0.35 2.65
C GLU A 810 -23.38 -0.27 1.35
N LYS A 811 -24.52 -0.99 1.40
CA LYS A 811 -25.10 -1.63 0.22
C LYS A 811 -25.37 -0.64 -0.93
N PHE A 812 -25.80 0.59 -0.62
CA PHE A 812 -26.04 1.61 -1.64
C PHE A 812 -24.75 2.07 -2.33
N SER A 813 -23.62 2.14 -1.61
CA SER A 813 -22.32 2.46 -2.22
C SER A 813 -21.85 1.35 -3.17
N ILE A 814 -22.02 0.08 -2.76
CA ILE A 814 -21.69 -1.08 -3.60
C ILE A 814 -22.56 -1.09 -4.87
N ARG A 815 -23.87 -0.90 -4.70
CA ARG A 815 -24.83 -0.83 -5.81
C ARG A 815 -24.58 0.35 -6.74
N TYR A 816 -24.11 1.48 -6.23
CA TYR A 816 -23.68 2.63 -7.04
C TYR A 816 -22.47 2.29 -7.92
N HIS A 817 -21.44 1.64 -7.37
CA HIS A 817 -20.28 1.16 -8.14
C HIS A 817 -20.72 0.20 -9.26
N ILE A 818 -21.57 -0.78 -8.94
CA ILE A 818 -22.13 -1.72 -9.91
C ILE A 818 -22.95 -0.99 -11.00
N SER A 819 -23.80 -0.03 -10.62
CA SER A 819 -24.67 0.71 -11.54
C SER A 819 -23.86 1.44 -12.62
N LEU A 820 -22.74 2.07 -12.24
CA LEU A 820 -21.87 2.80 -13.17
C LEU A 820 -21.06 1.87 -14.08
N ILE A 821 -20.66 0.69 -13.60
CA ILE A 821 -20.03 -0.35 -14.43
C ILE A 821 -21.04 -0.88 -15.46
N LEU A 822 -22.24 -1.30 -15.02
CA LEU A 822 -23.30 -1.82 -15.90
C LEU A 822 -23.76 -0.80 -16.95
N LYS A 823 -23.79 0.49 -16.59
CA LYS A 823 -24.16 1.59 -17.49
C LYS A 823 -23.24 1.70 -18.71
N SER A 824 -21.93 1.56 -18.54
CA SER A 824 -21.02 1.59 -19.70
C SER A 824 -20.89 0.24 -20.40
N MET A 825 -21.11 -0.87 -19.69
CA MET A 825 -21.38 -2.16 -20.35
C MET A 825 -22.57 -2.05 -21.30
N TRP A 826 -23.61 -1.29 -20.96
CA TRP A 826 -24.76 -1.07 -21.84
C TRP A 826 -24.43 -0.27 -23.11
N GLU A 827 -23.35 0.53 -23.12
CA GLU A 827 -22.83 1.23 -24.31
C GLU A 827 -22.10 0.28 -25.27
N SER A 828 -21.59 -0.85 -24.76
CA SER A 828 -20.92 -1.90 -25.53
C SER A 828 -21.93 -2.91 -26.11
N PRO A 829 -22.02 -3.10 -27.44
CA PRO A 829 -22.98 -4.04 -28.02
C PRO A 829 -22.87 -5.48 -27.50
N VAL A 830 -21.64 -5.95 -27.25
CA VAL A 830 -21.36 -7.32 -26.77
C VAL A 830 -21.88 -7.53 -25.35
N HIS A 831 -21.59 -6.60 -24.44
CA HIS A 831 -22.06 -6.70 -23.05
C HIS A 831 -23.57 -6.43 -22.94
N GLN A 832 -24.11 -5.54 -23.78
CA GLN A 832 -25.56 -5.34 -23.87
C GLN A 832 -26.28 -6.63 -24.31
N GLU A 833 -25.75 -7.39 -25.27
CA GLU A 833 -26.29 -8.71 -25.64
C GLU A 833 -26.22 -9.71 -24.48
N ALA A 834 -25.11 -9.72 -23.71
CA ALA A 834 -25.00 -10.57 -22.51
C ALA A 834 -26.05 -10.22 -21.44
N ILE A 835 -26.32 -8.93 -21.19
CA ILE A 835 -27.37 -8.49 -20.25
C ILE A 835 -28.77 -8.87 -20.76
N ILE A 836 -29.04 -8.73 -22.07
CA ILE A 836 -30.30 -9.17 -22.68
C ILE A 836 -30.47 -10.68 -22.56
N LYS A 837 -29.42 -11.47 -22.80
CA LYS A 837 -29.42 -12.92 -22.64
C LYS A 837 -29.70 -13.34 -21.19
N GLU A 838 -29.09 -12.68 -20.21
CA GLU A 838 -29.37 -12.93 -18.78
C GLU A 838 -30.82 -12.57 -18.42
N SER A 839 -31.42 -11.55 -19.04
CA SER A 839 -32.84 -11.23 -18.81
C SER A 839 -33.80 -12.37 -19.21
N GLY A 840 -33.38 -13.24 -20.13
CA GLY A 840 -34.08 -14.47 -20.50
C GLY A 840 -33.92 -15.64 -19.49
N SER A 841 -32.97 -15.57 -18.54
CA SER A 841 -32.84 -16.56 -17.46
C SER A 841 -33.96 -16.45 -16.42
N GLY A 842 -34.65 -15.30 -16.39
CA GLY A 842 -35.87 -15.07 -15.62
C GLY A 842 -35.61 -14.89 -14.12
N LYS A 843 -35.30 -15.96 -13.39
CA LYS A 843 -35.35 -15.96 -11.91
C LYS A 843 -34.36 -14.97 -11.27
N GLN A 844 -33.10 -14.96 -11.69
CA GLN A 844 -32.09 -14.05 -11.10
C GLN A 844 -32.30 -12.60 -11.55
N PHE A 845 -32.58 -12.38 -12.83
CA PHE A 845 -32.84 -11.03 -13.37
C PHE A 845 -34.07 -10.38 -12.72
N VAL A 846 -35.15 -11.13 -12.47
CA VAL A 846 -36.34 -10.63 -11.77
C VAL A 846 -36.04 -10.26 -10.32
N LYS A 847 -35.17 -11.02 -9.62
CA LYS A 847 -34.69 -10.67 -8.27
C LYS A 847 -33.84 -9.39 -8.28
N PHE A 848 -32.98 -9.20 -9.29
CA PHE A 848 -32.22 -7.97 -9.51
C PHE A 848 -33.14 -6.76 -9.75
N ILE A 849 -34.13 -6.87 -10.65
CA ILE A 849 -35.12 -5.80 -10.88
C ILE A 849 -35.96 -5.50 -9.62
N ASN A 850 -36.31 -6.51 -8.82
CA ASN A 850 -36.98 -6.32 -7.54
C ASN A 850 -36.13 -5.47 -6.56
N MET A 851 -34.83 -5.77 -6.44
CA MET A 851 -33.92 -4.98 -5.60
C MET A 851 -33.74 -3.56 -6.12
N LEU A 852 -33.58 -3.38 -7.43
CA LEU A 852 -33.48 -2.07 -8.05
C LEU A 852 -34.74 -1.22 -7.85
N MET A 853 -35.93 -1.85 -7.86
CA MET A 853 -37.21 -1.22 -7.55
C MET A 853 -37.32 -0.80 -6.08
N ASN A 854 -36.89 -1.66 -5.16
CA ASN A 854 -36.86 -1.35 -3.73
C ASN A 854 -35.97 -0.11 -3.47
N ASP A 855 -34.76 -0.08 -4.06
CA ASP A 855 -33.83 1.03 -3.91
C ASP A 855 -34.37 2.32 -4.53
N THR A 856 -34.89 2.25 -5.76
CA THR A 856 -35.45 3.44 -6.43
C THR A 856 -36.63 4.02 -5.68
N THR A 857 -37.50 3.17 -5.09
CA THR A 857 -38.60 3.63 -4.23
C THR A 857 -38.05 4.36 -3.00
N PHE A 858 -37.14 3.74 -2.25
CA PHE A 858 -36.59 4.31 -1.02
C PHE A 858 -35.81 5.61 -1.27
N LEU A 859 -34.92 5.62 -2.27
CA LEU A 859 -34.04 6.75 -2.56
C LEU A 859 -34.80 7.96 -3.10
N LEU A 860 -35.86 7.75 -3.91
CA LEU A 860 -36.72 8.85 -4.35
C LEU A 860 -37.58 9.38 -3.20
N ASP A 861 -38.23 8.51 -2.41
CA ASP A 861 -39.05 8.94 -1.28
C ASP A 861 -38.25 9.78 -0.26
N GLU A 862 -37.08 9.29 0.15
CA GLU A 862 -36.22 9.98 1.11
C GLU A 862 -35.58 11.25 0.54
N SER A 863 -35.19 11.27 -0.74
CA SER A 863 -34.63 12.49 -1.35
C SER A 863 -35.69 13.58 -1.53
N LEU A 864 -36.90 13.23 -1.96
CA LEU A 864 -38.02 14.16 -2.09
C LEU A 864 -38.49 14.71 -0.74
N GLU A 865 -38.59 13.87 0.29
CA GLU A 865 -38.95 14.33 1.63
C GLU A 865 -37.80 15.15 2.26
N SER A 866 -36.54 14.84 1.98
CA SER A 866 -35.40 15.68 2.39
C SER A 866 -35.39 17.04 1.70
N LEU A 867 -35.68 17.11 0.39
CA LEU A 867 -35.86 18.38 -0.34
C LEU A 867 -36.99 19.22 0.26
N LYS A 868 -38.10 18.58 0.65
CA LYS A 868 -39.21 19.25 1.34
C LYS A 868 -38.81 19.81 2.70
N ARG A 869 -38.07 19.06 3.53
CA ARG A 869 -37.52 19.57 4.82
C ARG A 869 -36.55 20.74 4.61
N ILE A 870 -35.69 20.67 3.59
CA ILE A 870 -34.78 21.77 3.20
C ILE A 870 -35.59 23.01 2.81
N HIS A 871 -36.61 22.85 1.96
CA HIS A 871 -37.49 23.94 1.53
C HIS A 871 -38.22 24.60 2.70
N GLU A 872 -38.82 23.81 3.60
CA GLU A 872 -39.50 24.31 4.80
C GLU A 872 -38.57 25.13 5.71
N VAL A 873 -37.31 24.69 5.92
CA VAL A 873 -36.33 25.46 6.71
C VAL A 873 -35.83 26.70 5.96
N GLN A 874 -35.64 26.63 4.64
CA GLN A 874 -35.23 27.78 3.82
C GLN A 874 -36.33 28.86 3.75
N GLU A 875 -37.60 28.48 3.68
CA GLU A 875 -38.73 29.41 3.73
C GLU A 875 -38.83 30.07 5.12
N LEU A 876 -38.67 29.31 6.20
CA LEU A 876 -38.61 29.84 7.57
C LEU A 876 -37.41 30.77 7.81
N GLN A 877 -36.29 30.59 7.11
CA GLN A 877 -35.13 31.50 7.17
C GLN A 877 -35.31 32.76 6.33
N ALA A 878 -36.08 32.69 5.24
CA ALA A 878 -36.43 33.85 4.41
C ALA A 878 -37.48 34.75 5.09
N ASP A 879 -38.37 34.18 5.91
CA ASP A 879 -39.31 34.91 6.75
C ASP A 879 -38.61 35.43 8.02
N GLN A 880 -37.96 36.59 7.89
CA GLN A 880 -37.10 37.16 8.93
C GLN A 880 -37.87 37.54 10.21
N ASP A 881 -39.17 37.86 10.09
CA ASP A 881 -40.05 38.10 11.23
C ASP A 881 -40.28 36.79 12.01
N LYS A 882 -40.68 35.70 11.34
CA LYS A 882 -40.83 34.39 12.03
C LYS A 882 -39.50 33.86 12.55
N TRP A 883 -38.41 34.00 11.80
CA TRP A 883 -37.08 33.52 12.22
C TRP A 883 -36.60 34.21 13.50
N SER A 884 -36.81 35.52 13.62
CA SER A 884 -36.40 36.29 14.81
C SER A 884 -37.23 36.00 16.06
N THR A 885 -38.44 35.42 15.94
CA THR A 885 -39.23 34.95 17.10
C THR A 885 -38.70 33.65 17.71
N LEU A 886 -37.86 32.89 17.00
CA LEU A 886 -37.26 31.65 17.51
C LEU A 886 -36.10 31.96 18.47
N THR A 887 -35.94 31.14 19.51
CA THR A 887 -34.78 31.27 20.42
C THR A 887 -33.47 30.94 19.70
N THR A 888 -32.36 31.50 20.17
CA THR A 888 -31.03 31.27 19.58
C THR A 888 -30.65 29.79 19.50
N GLU A 889 -31.09 28.98 20.47
CA GLU A 889 -30.90 27.52 20.47
C GLU A 889 -31.74 26.84 19.38
N GLN A 890 -32.99 27.26 19.18
CA GLN A 890 -33.86 26.76 18.11
C GLN A 890 -33.32 27.14 16.73
N GLN A 891 -32.82 28.37 16.55
CA GLN A 891 -32.17 28.81 15.31
C GLN A 891 -30.92 27.97 15.01
N GLN A 892 -30.06 27.72 16.00
CA GLN A 892 -28.89 26.85 15.85
C GLN A 892 -29.30 25.40 15.54
N SER A 893 -30.32 24.86 16.21
CA SER A 893 -30.84 23.51 15.97
C SER A 893 -31.37 23.36 14.54
N ARG A 894 -32.20 24.30 14.06
CA ARG A 894 -32.69 24.35 12.68
C ARG A 894 -31.57 24.47 11.66
N THR A 895 -30.55 25.25 11.95
CA THR A 895 -29.37 25.42 11.07
C THR A 895 -28.53 24.13 10.99
N ARG A 896 -28.35 23.42 12.12
CA ARG A 896 -27.69 22.11 12.15
C ARG A 896 -28.50 21.05 11.40
N GLN A 897 -29.83 21.07 11.56
CA GLN A 897 -30.75 20.17 10.84
C GLN A 897 -30.67 20.39 9.33
N LEU A 898 -30.73 21.65 8.87
CA LEU A 898 -30.55 22.01 7.46
C LEU A 898 -29.21 21.46 6.93
N ALA A 899 -28.10 21.69 7.63
CA ALA A 899 -26.79 21.21 7.22
C ALA A 899 -26.65 19.66 7.20
N ALA A 900 -27.51 18.94 7.93
CA ALA A 900 -27.61 17.48 7.87
C ALA A 900 -28.46 17.03 6.68
N ASP A 901 -29.69 17.57 6.55
CA ASP A 901 -30.61 17.29 5.44
C ASP A 901 -29.96 17.59 4.08
N GLU A 902 -29.23 18.70 3.93
CA GLU A 902 -28.52 19.05 2.70
C GLU A 902 -27.47 18.00 2.27
N ARG A 903 -26.73 17.42 3.23
CA ARG A 903 -25.73 16.38 2.96
C ARG A 903 -26.41 15.06 2.57
N GLN A 904 -27.43 14.69 3.31
CA GLN A 904 -28.19 13.46 3.11
C GLN A 904 -28.93 13.48 1.77
N CYS A 905 -29.63 14.59 1.47
CA CYS A 905 -30.31 14.84 0.21
C CYS A 905 -29.37 14.68 -1.00
N ARG A 906 -28.19 15.31 -0.98
CA ARG A 906 -27.20 15.17 -2.06
C ARG A 906 -26.75 13.72 -2.27
N SER A 907 -26.53 12.97 -1.18
CA SER A 907 -26.16 11.55 -1.27
C SER A 907 -27.28 10.73 -1.92
N TYR A 908 -28.51 10.85 -1.41
CA TYR A 908 -29.66 10.10 -1.94
C TYR A 908 -30.00 10.48 -3.38
N LEU A 909 -29.94 11.76 -3.77
CA LEU A 909 -30.16 12.18 -5.16
C LEU A 909 -29.11 11.63 -6.13
N THR A 910 -27.84 11.54 -5.70
CA THR A 910 -26.77 10.96 -6.52
C THR A 910 -27.04 9.47 -6.80
N LEU A 911 -27.51 8.73 -5.77
CA LEU A 911 -27.87 7.32 -5.88
C LEU A 911 -29.15 7.12 -6.71
N ALA A 912 -30.22 7.86 -6.39
CA ALA A 912 -31.50 7.80 -7.09
C ALA A 912 -31.37 8.08 -8.59
N LYS A 913 -30.49 9.04 -8.95
CA LYS A 913 -30.19 9.36 -10.34
C LYS A 913 -29.70 8.14 -11.11
N GLU A 914 -28.69 7.43 -10.60
CA GLU A 914 -28.13 6.27 -11.31
C GLU A 914 -29.09 5.05 -11.30
N THR A 915 -29.89 4.84 -10.25
CA THR A 915 -30.89 3.76 -10.26
C THR A 915 -32.03 4.01 -11.27
N VAL A 916 -32.50 5.26 -11.38
CA VAL A 916 -33.50 5.65 -12.41
C VAL A 916 -32.91 5.62 -13.82
N ASP A 917 -31.65 6.03 -14.01
CA ASP A 917 -30.93 5.94 -15.29
C ASP A 917 -30.82 4.47 -15.74
N MET A 918 -30.57 3.54 -14.80
CA MET A 918 -30.53 2.10 -15.06
C MET A 918 -31.90 1.51 -15.39
N PHE A 919 -32.96 1.87 -14.68
CA PHE A 919 -34.33 1.54 -15.10
C PHE A 919 -34.64 2.05 -16.52
N HIS A 920 -34.24 3.27 -16.83
CA HIS A 920 -34.50 3.93 -18.11
C HIS A 920 -33.84 3.16 -19.27
N TYR A 921 -32.54 2.89 -19.21
CA TYR A 921 -31.86 2.22 -20.33
C TYR A 921 -32.23 0.74 -20.46
N LEU A 922 -32.46 0.01 -19.36
CA LEU A 922 -32.86 -1.41 -19.42
C LEU A 922 -34.21 -1.57 -20.11
N THR A 923 -35.20 -0.73 -19.75
CA THR A 923 -36.57 -0.82 -20.30
C THR A 923 -36.67 -0.52 -21.80
N VAL A 924 -35.65 0.10 -22.42
CA VAL A 924 -35.58 0.31 -23.89
C VAL A 924 -35.66 -1.02 -24.64
N LYS A 925 -34.88 -2.02 -24.22
CA LYS A 925 -34.75 -3.32 -24.90
C LYS A 925 -35.35 -4.49 -24.12
N ILE A 926 -35.31 -4.46 -22.78
CA ILE A 926 -35.75 -5.53 -21.90
C ILE A 926 -37.10 -5.13 -21.30
N LYS A 927 -38.18 -5.77 -21.74
CA LYS A 927 -39.56 -5.42 -21.32
C LYS A 927 -40.27 -6.52 -20.55
N GLU A 928 -40.08 -7.78 -20.96
CA GLU A 928 -40.81 -8.93 -20.40
C GLU A 928 -40.64 -9.10 -18.88
N PRO A 929 -39.43 -8.98 -18.27
CA PRO A 929 -39.28 -9.13 -16.82
C PRO A 929 -40.09 -8.10 -16.01
N PHE A 930 -40.21 -6.86 -16.52
CA PHE A 930 -41.01 -5.80 -15.89
C PHE A 930 -42.52 -6.03 -16.00
N MET A 931 -42.96 -6.94 -16.88
CA MET A 931 -44.37 -7.30 -17.11
C MET A 931 -44.84 -8.52 -16.32
N ARG A 932 -44.00 -9.09 -15.46
CA ARG A 932 -44.39 -10.23 -14.62
C ARG A 932 -45.39 -9.82 -13.53
N PRO A 933 -46.38 -10.66 -13.17
CA PRO A 933 -47.40 -10.33 -12.17
C PRO A 933 -46.84 -9.83 -10.84
N GLU A 934 -45.78 -10.47 -10.34
CA GLU A 934 -45.10 -10.15 -9.08
C GLU A 934 -44.36 -8.79 -9.07
N LEU A 935 -44.15 -8.17 -10.24
CA LEU A 935 -43.46 -6.87 -10.39
C LEU A 935 -44.35 -5.76 -10.96
N VAL A 936 -45.17 -6.03 -11.97
CA VAL A 936 -45.78 -5.01 -12.83
C VAL A 936 -46.69 -4.03 -12.07
N GLY A 937 -47.48 -4.53 -11.10
CA GLY A 937 -48.34 -3.69 -10.25
C GLY A 937 -47.57 -2.84 -9.22
N ARG A 938 -46.39 -3.30 -8.79
CA ARG A 938 -45.50 -2.50 -7.91
C ARG A 938 -44.78 -1.42 -8.71
N LEU A 939 -44.37 -1.75 -9.93
CA LEU A 939 -43.74 -0.82 -10.86
C LEU A 939 -44.70 0.32 -11.25
N SER A 940 -45.96 0.00 -11.58
CA SER A 940 -46.97 1.02 -11.87
C SER A 940 -47.24 1.91 -10.65
N ALA A 941 -47.44 1.33 -9.46
CA ALA A 941 -47.65 2.10 -8.23
C ALA A 941 -46.45 3.01 -7.88
N MET A 942 -45.20 2.52 -7.98
CA MET A 942 -43.99 3.33 -7.78
C MET A 942 -43.92 4.50 -8.77
N LEU A 943 -44.16 4.24 -10.06
CA LEU A 943 -44.11 5.26 -11.10
C LEU A 943 -45.24 6.29 -10.95
N ASN A 944 -46.46 5.85 -10.58
CA ASN A 944 -47.61 6.73 -10.35
C ASN A 944 -47.38 7.62 -9.12
N PHE A 945 -46.88 7.06 -8.02
CA PHE A 945 -46.56 7.81 -6.80
C PHE A 945 -45.48 8.88 -7.06
N ASN A 946 -44.39 8.51 -7.74
CA ASN A 946 -43.35 9.47 -8.10
C ASN A 946 -43.85 10.56 -9.06
N LEU A 947 -44.67 10.19 -10.05
CA LEU A 947 -45.32 11.16 -10.93
C LEU A 947 -46.24 12.13 -10.15
N GLN A 948 -46.97 11.63 -9.14
CA GLN A 948 -47.83 12.43 -8.27
C GLN A 948 -47.04 13.45 -7.44
N GLN A 949 -45.88 13.05 -6.89
CA GLN A 949 -45.02 13.94 -6.10
C GLN A 949 -44.37 15.02 -6.98
N LEU A 950 -43.92 14.66 -8.19
CA LEU A 950 -43.21 15.55 -9.11
C LEU A 950 -44.11 16.48 -9.92
N CYS A 951 -45.31 16.04 -10.31
CA CYS A 951 -46.23 16.80 -11.17
C CYS A 951 -47.54 17.26 -10.48
N GLY A 952 -47.89 16.67 -9.33
CA GLY A 952 -49.10 17.01 -8.58
C GLY A 952 -49.02 18.33 -7.80
N PRO A 953 -50.03 18.65 -6.98
CA PRO A 953 -50.16 19.97 -6.35
C PRO A 953 -49.04 20.29 -5.35
N LYS A 954 -48.43 19.27 -4.73
CA LYS A 954 -47.35 19.41 -3.74
C LYS A 954 -45.96 19.62 -4.37
N CYS A 955 -45.83 19.59 -5.71
CA CYS A 955 -44.52 19.74 -6.38
C CYS A 955 -43.82 21.08 -6.07
N LYS A 956 -44.57 22.10 -5.65
CA LYS A 956 -44.04 23.41 -5.24
C LYS A 956 -43.10 23.30 -4.03
N ASN A 957 -43.37 22.36 -3.12
CA ASN A 957 -42.60 22.16 -1.89
C ASN A 957 -41.21 21.56 -2.13
N LEU A 958 -40.89 21.19 -3.39
CA LEU A 958 -39.58 20.68 -3.81
C LEU A 958 -38.66 21.81 -4.37
N LYS A 959 -39.08 23.08 -4.26
CA LYS A 959 -38.35 24.24 -4.79
C LYS A 959 -37.31 24.76 -3.79
N VAL A 960 -36.15 24.10 -3.75
CA VAL A 960 -35.01 24.50 -2.93
C VAL A 960 -34.16 25.61 -3.59
N ASN A 961 -33.49 26.40 -2.76
CA ASN A 961 -32.47 27.36 -3.20
C ASN A 961 -31.19 26.62 -3.65
N LEU A 962 -30.60 27.06 -4.77
CA LEU A 962 -29.41 26.47 -5.41
C LEU A 962 -29.56 24.95 -5.67
N PRO A 963 -30.50 24.52 -6.54
CA PRO A 963 -30.80 23.10 -6.76
C PRO A 963 -29.58 22.26 -7.20
N ASP A 964 -28.66 22.87 -7.95
CA ASP A 964 -27.43 22.23 -8.45
C ASP A 964 -26.50 21.77 -7.30
N LYS A 965 -26.56 22.42 -6.12
CA LYS A 965 -25.81 22.04 -4.91
C LYS A 965 -26.12 20.59 -4.46
N TYR A 966 -27.32 20.12 -4.75
CA TYR A 966 -27.79 18.77 -4.39
C TYR A 966 -27.82 17.81 -5.60
N GLY A 967 -27.52 18.30 -6.81
CA GLY A 967 -27.73 17.55 -8.06
C GLY A 967 -29.20 17.42 -8.46
N TRP A 968 -30.06 18.37 -8.05
CA TRP A 968 -31.50 18.28 -8.26
C TRP A 968 -31.90 18.70 -9.69
N GLU A 969 -32.07 17.71 -10.58
CA GLU A 969 -32.45 17.89 -11.99
C GLU A 969 -33.91 17.44 -12.28
N PRO A 970 -34.95 18.12 -11.73
CA PRO A 970 -36.34 17.63 -11.81
C PRO A 970 -36.86 17.44 -13.24
N ARG A 971 -36.40 18.26 -14.19
CA ARG A 971 -36.79 18.12 -15.61
C ARG A 971 -36.27 16.81 -16.21
N ARG A 972 -35.03 16.42 -15.88
CA ARG A 972 -34.41 15.17 -16.33
C ARG A 972 -35.13 13.98 -15.68
N LEU A 973 -35.33 14.02 -14.36
CA LEU A 973 -36.01 12.95 -13.62
C LEU A 973 -37.41 12.67 -14.17
N VAL A 974 -38.24 13.71 -14.36
CA VAL A 974 -39.58 13.56 -14.96
C VAL A 974 -39.51 13.05 -16.40
N SER A 975 -38.53 13.50 -17.19
CA SER A 975 -38.30 13.01 -18.56
C SER A 975 -38.05 11.50 -18.59
N GLN A 976 -37.17 11.00 -17.71
CA GLN A 976 -36.79 9.59 -17.64
C GLN A 976 -37.92 8.70 -17.10
N LEU A 977 -38.65 9.17 -16.09
CA LEU A 977 -39.83 8.45 -15.58
C LEU A 977 -40.91 8.31 -16.67
N VAL A 978 -41.15 9.37 -17.44
CA VAL A 978 -42.11 9.36 -18.57
C VAL A 978 -41.66 8.42 -19.70
N ASP A 979 -40.35 8.36 -19.98
CA ASP A 979 -39.83 7.38 -20.93
C ASP A 979 -40.05 5.95 -20.48
N ILE A 980 -39.90 5.62 -19.19
CA ILE A 980 -40.20 4.28 -18.67
C ILE A 980 -41.68 3.91 -18.95
N TYR A 981 -42.63 4.85 -18.79
CA TYR A 981 -44.01 4.61 -19.20
C TYR A 981 -44.15 4.33 -20.71
N LEU A 982 -43.42 5.06 -21.56
CA LEU A 982 -43.48 4.91 -23.02
C LEU A 982 -42.76 3.65 -23.52
N HIS A 983 -41.67 3.26 -22.87
CA HIS A 983 -40.96 2.00 -23.12
C HIS A 983 -41.87 0.81 -22.84
N LEU A 984 -42.67 0.89 -21.77
CA LEU A 984 -43.52 -0.19 -21.28
C LEU A 984 -44.97 -0.13 -21.81
N ASP A 985 -45.32 0.81 -22.70
CA ASP A 985 -46.65 0.96 -23.30
C ASP A 985 -47.14 -0.33 -23.99
N CYS A 986 -48.05 -1.02 -23.30
CA CYS A 986 -48.79 -2.18 -23.77
C CYS A 986 -50.09 -2.32 -22.96
N GLU A 987 -50.99 -3.22 -23.38
CA GLU A 987 -52.28 -3.42 -22.69
C GLU A 987 -52.11 -3.94 -21.25
N LYS A 988 -51.18 -4.87 -21.02
CA LYS A 988 -50.87 -5.39 -19.69
C LYS A 988 -50.42 -4.28 -18.73
N PHE A 989 -49.55 -3.38 -19.19
CA PHE A 989 -49.08 -2.27 -18.38
C PHE A 989 -50.17 -1.22 -18.16
N ALA A 990 -51.01 -0.94 -19.16
CA ALA A 990 -52.18 -0.07 -18.98
C ALA A 990 -53.16 -0.61 -17.93
N ALA A 991 -53.36 -1.94 -17.88
CA ALA A 991 -54.15 -2.58 -16.82
C ALA A 991 -53.49 -2.49 -15.43
N ALA A 992 -52.16 -2.66 -15.34
CA ALA A 992 -51.43 -2.49 -14.09
C ALA A 992 -51.41 -1.03 -13.59
N ILE A 993 -51.44 -0.04 -14.48
CA ILE A 993 -51.64 1.38 -14.12
C ILE A 993 -53.07 1.59 -13.62
N ALA A 994 -54.06 1.01 -14.29
CA ALA A 994 -55.48 1.11 -13.93
C ALA A 994 -55.82 0.50 -12.56
N ALA A 995 -55.06 -0.51 -12.12
CA ALA A 995 -55.23 -1.19 -10.84
C ALA A 995 -54.63 -0.44 -9.63
N ASP A 996 -53.85 0.63 -9.82
CA ASP A 996 -53.33 1.44 -8.71
C ASP A 996 -54.31 2.54 -8.30
N GLU A 997 -55.32 2.18 -7.53
CA GLU A 997 -56.34 3.10 -7.01
C GLU A 997 -55.78 4.24 -6.15
N ARG A 998 -54.57 4.06 -5.57
CA ARG A 998 -53.99 5.01 -4.62
C ARG A 998 -53.40 6.22 -5.32
N SER A 999 -52.66 6.02 -6.41
CA SER A 999 -51.91 7.11 -7.08
C SER A 999 -52.33 7.35 -8.54
N PHE A 1000 -53.00 6.41 -9.22
CA PHE A 1000 -53.49 6.65 -10.58
C PHE A 1000 -54.64 7.67 -10.60
N LYS A 1001 -54.47 8.74 -11.39
CA LYS A 1001 -55.53 9.71 -11.71
C LYS A 1001 -55.33 10.21 -13.14
N ILE A 1002 -56.36 10.18 -13.98
CA ILE A 1002 -56.26 10.69 -15.36
C ILE A 1002 -55.86 12.17 -15.40
N GLU A 1003 -56.36 12.98 -14.45
CA GLU A 1003 -55.99 14.39 -14.27
C GLU A 1003 -54.47 14.58 -14.15
N LEU A 1004 -53.79 13.70 -13.40
CA LEU A 1004 -52.33 13.76 -13.21
C LEU A 1004 -51.58 13.51 -14.54
N PHE A 1005 -52.06 12.60 -15.38
CA PHE A 1005 -51.47 12.34 -16.70
C PHE A 1005 -51.71 13.50 -17.68
N GLU A 1006 -52.89 14.13 -17.62
CA GLU A 1006 -53.20 15.30 -18.45
C GLU A 1006 -52.40 16.54 -18.01
N ASP A 1007 -52.26 16.78 -16.70
CA ASP A 1007 -51.44 17.85 -16.11
C ASP A 1007 -49.95 17.63 -16.39
N ALA A 1008 -49.42 16.43 -16.10
CA ALA A 1008 -48.02 16.09 -16.38
C ALA A 1008 -47.72 16.23 -17.88
N GLY A 1009 -48.57 15.71 -18.76
CA GLY A 1009 -48.44 15.89 -20.21
C GLY A 1009 -48.43 17.37 -20.63
N SER A 1010 -49.26 18.20 -20.01
CA SER A 1010 -49.31 19.64 -20.32
C SER A 1010 -48.09 20.41 -19.78
N ARG A 1011 -47.52 19.97 -18.64
CA ARG A 1011 -46.27 20.51 -18.08
C ARG A 1011 -45.05 20.12 -18.92
N LEU A 1012 -44.98 18.86 -19.37
CA LEU A 1012 -43.95 18.34 -20.29
C LEU A 1012 -43.92 19.15 -21.58
N GLN A 1013 -45.10 19.41 -22.17
CA GLN A 1013 -45.25 20.19 -23.39
C GLN A 1013 -44.88 21.67 -23.18
N ARG A 1014 -45.39 22.33 -22.13
CA ARG A 1014 -45.07 23.73 -21.83
C ARG A 1014 -43.58 23.95 -21.51
N SER A 1015 -42.93 22.98 -20.88
CA SER A 1015 -41.52 23.07 -20.47
C SER A 1015 -40.54 22.53 -21.52
N LEU A 1016 -41.05 22.11 -22.69
CA LEU A 1016 -40.30 21.52 -23.81
C LEU A 1016 -39.40 20.33 -23.38
N ILE A 1017 -39.89 19.50 -22.45
CA ILE A 1017 -39.15 18.33 -21.93
C ILE A 1017 -39.30 17.12 -22.86
N LYS A 1018 -40.45 17.01 -23.54
CA LYS A 1018 -40.80 15.94 -24.48
C LYS A 1018 -41.41 16.52 -25.75
N SER A 1019 -41.25 15.81 -26.86
CA SER A 1019 -41.87 16.17 -28.14
C SER A 1019 -43.40 16.02 -28.07
N THR A 1020 -44.10 16.72 -28.96
CA THR A 1020 -45.57 16.66 -29.04
C THR A 1020 -46.08 15.24 -29.27
N THR A 1021 -45.34 14.40 -30.02
CA THR A 1021 -45.72 13.01 -30.29
C THR A 1021 -45.54 12.11 -29.06
N GLU A 1022 -44.47 12.27 -28.29
CA GLU A 1022 -44.28 11.57 -27.00
C GLU A 1022 -45.35 11.96 -25.98
N VAL A 1023 -45.65 13.26 -25.85
CA VAL A 1023 -46.71 13.75 -24.96
C VAL A 1023 -48.08 13.19 -25.37
N GLN A 1024 -48.38 13.09 -26.66
CA GLN A 1024 -49.61 12.45 -27.16
C GLN A 1024 -49.65 10.96 -26.84
N LYS A 1025 -48.55 10.22 -27.01
CA LYS A 1025 -48.46 8.79 -26.60
C LYS A 1025 -48.70 8.62 -25.10
N PHE A 1026 -48.05 9.44 -24.27
CA PHE A 1026 -48.21 9.41 -22.82
C PHE A 1026 -49.65 9.68 -22.37
N LYS A 1027 -50.29 10.72 -22.93
CA LYS A 1027 -51.72 11.00 -22.69
C LYS A 1027 -52.62 9.87 -23.19
N LYS A 1028 -52.28 9.20 -24.30
CA LYS A 1028 -53.03 8.05 -24.82
C LYS A 1028 -52.92 6.81 -23.91
N LEU A 1029 -51.75 6.53 -23.34
CA LEU A 1029 -51.56 5.48 -22.35
C LEU A 1029 -52.43 5.73 -21.10
N GLY A 1030 -52.40 6.95 -20.56
CA GLY A 1030 -53.26 7.35 -19.44
C GLY A 1030 -54.76 7.17 -19.74
N LYS A 1031 -55.21 7.54 -20.95
CA LYS A 1031 -56.60 7.32 -21.38
C LYS A 1031 -56.95 5.84 -21.49
N ARG A 1032 -56.08 4.99 -22.04
CA ARG A 1032 -56.29 3.53 -22.08
C ARG A 1032 -56.39 2.95 -20.66
N ALA A 1033 -55.54 3.38 -19.73
CA ALA A 1033 -55.63 2.97 -18.33
C ALA A 1033 -56.96 3.44 -17.69
N GLN A 1034 -57.42 4.66 -17.97
CA GLN A 1034 -58.73 5.15 -17.50
C GLN A 1034 -59.91 4.35 -18.08
N GLU A 1035 -59.86 3.97 -19.36
CA GLU A 1035 -60.86 3.10 -19.99
C GLU A 1035 -60.90 1.73 -19.32
N ILE A 1036 -59.74 1.14 -19.01
CA ILE A 1036 -59.64 -0.13 -18.28
C ILE A 1036 -60.16 0.02 -16.85
N ALA A 1037 -59.79 1.08 -16.12
CA ALA A 1037 -60.26 1.34 -14.75
C ALA A 1037 -61.80 1.46 -14.70
N VAL A 1038 -62.41 2.20 -15.65
CA VAL A 1038 -63.87 2.31 -15.75
C VAL A 1038 -64.52 0.99 -16.15
N GLN A 1039 -63.87 0.16 -16.97
CA GLN A 1039 -64.35 -1.19 -17.27
C GLN A 1039 -64.26 -2.12 -16.06
N ASN A 1040 -63.20 -2.01 -15.25
CA ASN A 1040 -63.03 -2.80 -14.04
C ASN A 1040 -64.10 -2.43 -13.02
N MET A 1041 -64.30 -1.14 -12.70
CA MET A 1041 -65.38 -0.66 -11.83
C MET A 1041 -66.79 -1.07 -12.30
N ARG A 1042 -67.00 -1.24 -13.62
CA ARG A 1042 -68.28 -1.73 -14.19
C ARG A 1042 -68.44 -3.25 -14.17
N LYS A 1043 -67.33 -3.98 -14.00
CA LYS A 1043 -67.27 -5.45 -13.88
C LYS A 1043 -67.01 -5.91 -12.45
N GLU A 1044 -67.02 -4.98 -11.50
CA GLU A 1044 -66.64 -5.21 -10.11
C GLU A 1044 -67.76 -5.95 -9.39
N VAL A 1045 -67.76 -7.28 -9.59
CA VAL A 1045 -68.53 -8.23 -8.80
C VAL A 1045 -67.97 -8.19 -7.39
N ASP A 1046 -68.80 -7.83 -6.42
CA ASP A 1046 -68.40 -7.83 -5.01
C ASP A 1046 -68.12 -9.26 -4.55
N PHE A 1047 -66.83 -9.57 -4.42
CA PHE A 1047 -66.31 -10.84 -3.89
C PHE A 1047 -65.89 -10.73 -2.40
N SER A 1048 -66.29 -9.66 -1.69
CA SER A 1048 -65.96 -9.47 -0.27
C SER A 1048 -66.58 -10.51 0.68
N ASP A 1049 -67.50 -11.35 0.17
CA ASP A 1049 -68.06 -12.50 0.86
C ASP A 1049 -67.45 -13.86 0.45
N ALA A 1050 -66.31 -13.84 -0.25
CA ALA A 1050 -65.52 -15.04 -0.53
C ALA A 1050 -65.20 -15.82 0.77
N PRO A 1051 -65.42 -17.15 0.82
CA PRO A 1051 -64.97 -18.00 1.92
C PRO A 1051 -63.48 -17.81 2.22
N ASP A 1052 -63.10 -17.82 3.50
CA ASP A 1052 -61.71 -17.58 3.95
C ASP A 1052 -60.71 -18.53 3.28
N GLU A 1053 -61.10 -19.78 2.99
CA GLU A 1053 -60.27 -20.77 2.27
C GLU A 1053 -59.95 -20.40 0.81
N PHE A 1054 -60.65 -19.42 0.22
CA PHE A 1054 -60.39 -18.90 -1.12
C PHE A 1054 -59.53 -17.62 -1.11
N ARG A 1055 -59.26 -17.06 0.06
CA ARG A 1055 -58.49 -15.82 0.22
C ARG A 1055 -57.03 -16.11 0.51
N ASP A 1056 -56.16 -15.24 0.01
CA ASP A 1056 -54.75 -15.28 0.33
C ASP A 1056 -54.52 -14.85 1.80
N PRO A 1057 -53.88 -15.68 2.64
CA PRO A 1057 -53.67 -15.40 4.07
C PRO A 1057 -52.68 -14.26 4.36
N LEU A 1058 -52.00 -13.72 3.34
CA LEU A 1058 -51.10 -12.57 3.45
C LEU A 1058 -51.82 -11.25 3.16
N MET A 1059 -52.66 -11.26 2.11
CA MET A 1059 -53.27 -10.10 1.46
C MET A 1059 -54.78 -9.92 1.70
N ASP A 1060 -55.49 -10.96 2.18
CA ASP A 1060 -56.96 -11.02 2.31
C ASP A 1060 -57.72 -10.78 0.99
N THR A 1061 -57.09 -11.15 -0.13
CA THR A 1061 -57.64 -11.05 -1.49
C THR A 1061 -57.94 -12.44 -2.05
N LEU A 1062 -58.99 -12.56 -2.86
CA LEU A 1062 -59.36 -13.80 -3.56
C LEU A 1062 -58.20 -14.33 -4.42
N MET A 1063 -57.76 -15.58 -4.19
CA MET A 1063 -56.62 -16.19 -4.90
C MET A 1063 -56.96 -16.49 -6.37
N GLU A 1064 -56.04 -16.20 -7.29
CA GLU A 1064 -56.15 -16.53 -8.71
C GLU A 1064 -55.37 -17.79 -9.11
N ASP A 1065 -54.16 -17.96 -8.57
CA ASP A 1065 -53.34 -19.17 -8.76
C ASP A 1065 -52.85 -19.74 -7.42
N PRO A 1066 -53.72 -20.45 -6.67
CA PRO A 1066 -53.37 -20.97 -5.35
C PRO A 1066 -52.28 -22.04 -5.42
N VAL A 1067 -51.28 -21.92 -4.55
CA VAL A 1067 -50.16 -22.84 -4.35
C VAL A 1067 -50.03 -23.23 -2.89
N LEU A 1068 -49.79 -24.52 -2.65
CA LEU A 1068 -49.58 -25.10 -1.33
C LEU A 1068 -48.08 -25.04 -0.97
N LEU A 1069 -47.79 -24.45 0.18
CA LEU A 1069 -46.47 -24.36 0.79
C LEU A 1069 -46.18 -25.65 1.60
N PRO A 1070 -44.90 -26.01 1.82
CA PRO A 1070 -44.51 -27.15 2.66
C PRO A 1070 -45.01 -27.10 4.12
N CYS A 1071 -45.35 -25.91 4.63
CA CYS A 1071 -45.96 -25.73 5.95
C CYS A 1071 -47.46 -26.09 6.02
N GLY A 1072 -48.07 -26.46 4.88
CA GLY A 1072 -49.49 -26.78 4.77
C GLY A 1072 -50.43 -25.60 4.51
N GLN A 1073 -49.90 -24.37 4.46
CA GLN A 1073 -50.68 -23.18 4.09
C GLN A 1073 -50.80 -23.04 2.57
N VAL A 1074 -51.90 -22.48 2.10
CA VAL A 1074 -52.12 -22.15 0.68
C VAL A 1074 -52.05 -20.62 0.52
N MET A 1075 -51.38 -20.16 -0.53
CA MET A 1075 -51.24 -18.75 -0.90
C MET A 1075 -51.42 -18.56 -2.40
N ASP A 1076 -51.65 -17.34 -2.86
CA ASP A 1076 -51.54 -17.04 -4.28
C ASP A 1076 -50.08 -17.05 -4.74
N ARG A 1077 -49.78 -17.71 -5.87
CA ARG A 1077 -48.43 -17.81 -6.44
C ARG A 1077 -47.72 -16.47 -6.50
N HIS A 1078 -48.36 -15.42 -7.01
CA HIS A 1078 -47.68 -14.14 -7.21
C HIS A 1078 -47.32 -13.46 -5.88
N VAL A 1079 -48.12 -13.69 -4.83
CA VAL A 1079 -47.89 -13.18 -3.48
C VAL A 1079 -46.71 -13.89 -2.81
N ILE A 1080 -46.66 -15.24 -2.87
CA ILE A 1080 -45.52 -15.98 -2.30
C ILE A 1080 -44.23 -15.76 -3.09
N ILE A 1081 -44.28 -15.68 -4.43
CA ILE A 1081 -43.10 -15.32 -5.23
C ILE A 1081 -42.60 -13.92 -4.85
N ARG A 1082 -43.50 -12.93 -4.69
CA ARG A 1082 -43.12 -11.59 -4.21
C ARG A 1082 -42.42 -11.63 -2.84
N HIS A 1083 -42.83 -12.50 -1.92
CA HIS A 1083 -42.13 -12.70 -0.66
C HIS A 1083 -40.72 -13.28 -0.89
N LEU A 1084 -40.62 -14.36 -1.68
CA LEU A 1084 -39.37 -15.05 -2.01
C LEU A 1084 -38.34 -14.17 -2.74
N LEU A 1085 -38.78 -13.17 -3.52
CA LEU A 1085 -37.89 -12.18 -4.14
C LEU A 1085 -37.21 -11.24 -3.14
N ASN A 1086 -37.71 -11.13 -1.91
CA ASN A 1086 -37.12 -10.33 -0.84
C ASN A 1086 -36.51 -11.19 0.28
N SER A 1087 -37.10 -12.34 0.60
CA SER A 1087 -36.63 -13.28 1.63
C SER A 1087 -36.94 -14.72 1.22
N ALA A 1088 -35.92 -15.57 1.07
CA ALA A 1088 -36.05 -16.98 0.67
C ALA A 1088 -36.54 -17.88 1.83
N THR A 1089 -37.66 -17.48 2.44
CA THR A 1089 -38.25 -18.10 3.63
C THR A 1089 -39.75 -18.26 3.47
N ASP A 1090 -40.34 -19.14 4.27
CA ASP A 1090 -41.78 -19.23 4.45
C ASP A 1090 -42.29 -18.06 5.32
N PRO A 1091 -43.32 -17.30 4.90
CA PRO A 1091 -43.79 -16.12 5.63
C PRO A 1091 -44.45 -16.44 7.00
N PHE A 1092 -44.84 -17.69 7.25
CA PHE A 1092 -45.48 -18.15 8.49
C PHE A 1092 -44.49 -18.88 9.41
N SER A 1093 -43.76 -19.86 8.87
CA SER A 1093 -42.83 -20.70 9.64
C SER A 1093 -41.40 -20.17 9.71
N ARG A 1094 -41.03 -19.21 8.85
CA ARG A 1094 -39.67 -18.65 8.66
C ARG A 1094 -38.61 -19.68 8.28
N GLN A 1095 -38.99 -20.91 7.94
CA GLN A 1095 -38.08 -21.93 7.42
C GLN A 1095 -37.63 -21.55 6.00
N PRO A 1096 -36.45 -22.00 5.54
CA PRO A 1096 -36.02 -21.78 4.17
C PRO A 1096 -37.04 -22.32 3.15
N LEU A 1097 -37.37 -21.51 2.15
CA LEU A 1097 -38.35 -21.86 1.12
C LEU A 1097 -37.85 -21.37 -0.25
N THR A 1098 -38.03 -22.19 -1.28
CA THR A 1098 -37.74 -21.84 -2.67
C THR A 1098 -38.99 -22.01 -3.53
N GLU A 1099 -39.02 -21.34 -4.68
CA GLU A 1099 -40.14 -21.41 -5.63
C GLU A 1099 -40.42 -22.84 -6.10
N ASP A 1100 -39.36 -23.65 -6.25
CA ASP A 1100 -39.45 -25.03 -6.74
C ASP A 1100 -40.04 -26.00 -5.69
N MET A 1101 -40.21 -25.56 -4.44
CA MET A 1101 -40.92 -26.28 -3.38
C MET A 1101 -42.43 -26.00 -3.34
N LEU A 1102 -42.94 -25.09 -4.18
CA LEU A 1102 -44.36 -24.70 -4.22
C LEU A 1102 -45.16 -25.68 -5.10
N THR A 1103 -46.21 -26.29 -4.52
CA THR A 1103 -47.05 -27.25 -5.26
C THR A 1103 -48.37 -26.60 -5.72
N PRO A 1104 -48.80 -26.73 -6.99
CA PRO A 1104 -50.06 -26.13 -7.46
C PRO A 1104 -51.29 -26.73 -6.77
N ALA A 1105 -52.14 -25.91 -6.16
CA ALA A 1105 -53.36 -26.34 -5.49
C ALA A 1105 -54.54 -26.41 -6.49
N THR A 1106 -54.42 -27.25 -7.52
CA THR A 1106 -55.37 -27.33 -8.66
C THR A 1106 -56.82 -27.52 -8.23
N GLY A 1107 -57.09 -28.41 -7.27
CA GLY A 1107 -58.44 -28.65 -6.75
C GLY A 1107 -59.05 -27.43 -6.03
N LEU A 1108 -58.23 -26.59 -5.39
CA LEU A 1108 -58.73 -25.32 -4.83
C LEU A 1108 -59.00 -24.30 -5.93
N LYS A 1109 -58.12 -24.21 -6.93
CA LYS A 1109 -58.30 -23.34 -8.11
C LYS A 1109 -59.61 -23.63 -8.85
N GLU A 1110 -59.94 -24.91 -9.04
CA GLU A 1110 -61.21 -25.33 -9.65
C GLU A 1110 -62.43 -24.93 -8.80
N ARG A 1111 -62.35 -25.04 -7.47
CA ARG A 1111 -63.40 -24.60 -6.54
C ARG A 1111 -63.61 -23.07 -6.59
N ILE A 1112 -62.52 -22.30 -6.60
CA ILE A 1112 -62.57 -20.83 -6.76
C ILE A 1112 -63.21 -20.46 -8.11
N LEU A 1113 -62.85 -21.14 -9.20
CA LEU A 1113 -63.42 -20.90 -10.53
C LEU A 1113 -64.89 -21.37 -10.66
N ALA A 1114 -65.33 -22.36 -9.88
CA ALA A 1114 -66.73 -22.71 -9.77
C ALA A 1114 -67.51 -21.63 -9.01
N TRP A 1115 -66.99 -21.19 -7.86
CA TRP A 1115 -67.60 -20.15 -7.02
C TRP A 1115 -67.68 -18.78 -7.72
N LYS A 1116 -66.62 -18.34 -8.43
CA LYS A 1116 -66.65 -17.13 -9.26
C LYS A 1116 -67.80 -17.17 -10.27
N ARG A 1117 -67.96 -18.28 -11.01
CA ARG A 1117 -69.05 -18.45 -11.98
C ARG A 1117 -70.44 -18.50 -11.35
N GLU A 1118 -70.58 -19.15 -10.19
CA GLU A 1118 -71.85 -19.19 -9.45
C GLU A 1118 -72.24 -17.78 -8.97
N LYS A 1119 -71.27 -16.98 -8.50
CA LYS A 1119 -71.47 -15.58 -8.12
C LYS A 1119 -71.83 -14.68 -9.30
N GLU A 1120 -71.11 -14.80 -10.40
CA GLU A 1120 -71.41 -14.08 -11.66
C GLU A 1120 -72.83 -14.43 -12.17
N GLN A 1121 -73.29 -15.67 -12.00
CA GLN A 1121 -74.65 -16.10 -12.37
C GLN A 1121 -75.75 -15.63 -11.40
N HIS A 1122 -75.42 -15.34 -10.14
CA HIS A 1122 -76.38 -14.82 -9.15
C HIS A 1122 -76.46 -13.28 -9.12
N GLN A 1123 -75.56 -12.56 -9.80
CA GLN A 1123 -75.56 -11.09 -9.91
C GLN A 1123 -76.02 -10.57 -11.29
N MET A 1124 -76.22 -11.44 -12.29
CA MET A 1124 -76.93 -11.12 -13.54
C MET A 1124 -78.45 -11.28 -13.41
#